data_AF-B4N2Z1-F1
#
_entry.id   AF-B4N2Z1-F1
#
_cell.length_a   1.000
_cell.length_b   1.000
_cell.length_c   1.000
_cell.angle_alpha   90.00
_cell.angle_beta   90.00
_cell.angle_gamma   90.00
#
_symmetry.space_group_name_H-M   'P 1'
#
loop_
_entity.id
_entity.type
_entity.pdbx_description
1 polymer ?
#
loop_
_entity_poly.entity_id
_entity_poly.type
_entity_poly.pdbx_seq_one_letter_code
_entity_poly.pdbx_strand_id
1 'polypeptide(L)'
;MTISLAATAAANNANRYEKLIRQPNMATVTSGTGTQTNMEAEAAIHHHLQQHGQTTTFTDRTILLPAMLHGGNGDSLSNSTNIVTYKAKANGSCSSLSTSSSSPSSPASFASCSSTSSSSPIASGSSSHLVGGAVGGGGLPGGWFCHCCNLIARRCFGINVRRCVLALFAITVVSIFYYTHYVDTGVFVGLIQRDTHPAPIINCRLINSAGNHIRREASPAPDHRSEARLRIDPKVLVFVETTYSGLGRDIAELLVYNRIKYKIEVAGKSLPVLTNLDKGRYGVIVFENLDKYLNMDKWNRELLDKYCREYSVGIVGFVSPSEETLVGAQLRDFPLYVNTNLRLRDASLNPESSVLRLTRAGETAWGVLPGDDWAVFQHNHTTYEPVEWAQRNTQEYPADMDVGGQVQLPLSTVVQDRGHFDGIQRVLFGSSLRFWLHRLLFLDALSYLSHGHLSLNLERMILVDIDDIFVGEKGTRLRPDDVRALIATQKNIGAMVPGFRFNLGFSGKYYHHGTREENLGDDFLLQNVEEFNWFSHMWKHQQPHLYDNLTLLMAEMQMNHAFAKEHNIPTDSGYSISPHHSGVYPAHELLYMAWKKVWQVKVTSTEEYPHLRPARLRRGFIHRNIMVLPRQTCGLFTHTMYIDRYPGGRDKLDESIQGGELFQTIVYNPINIFMTHMSNYGSDRLALYTFQSVIKFLQCWTNLKLASAPPIQLAEMYFQLHPEEVDPVWGNPCDDARHKKIWSKTKNCESLPKFLVIGPQKTGTTALYTFLAMHGSIASNIPSPDTFEEVQFFNGNNYYRGLDWYMDFFPSESLPNLTSISSSSSSMPPTATQSSSRYMFEKSATYFDGEAVPKRAHTLLPHAKIVTILISPAKRAYSWYQHQKAHGDVIANNYSFYQVITASDSAPKALKDLRNRCLNPGKYAQHLEHWLAYYPAQQMHIIDGEQLRLNPIDVMNELQRFLKIQPLLDYSNHLRYDVKKGFYCQAVSEKRTKCLGKSKGRQYPTMDERSAKLLQRYFLNHNTALVKLLKKLGSRPIPQWLKDDLSTGT
;
A
#
# COMPACT_ATOMS: atom_id res chain seq x y z
N MET A 1 2.49 -39.70 -17.29
CA MET A 1 1.39 -38.74 -17.02
C MET A 1 1.70 -37.79 -15.86
N THR A 2 2.16 -38.28 -14.71
CA THR A 2 2.50 -37.48 -13.51
C THR A 2 3.41 -36.25 -13.75
N ILE A 3 4.33 -36.29 -14.72
CA ILE A 3 5.22 -35.16 -15.04
C ILE A 3 4.44 -33.96 -15.64
N SER A 4 3.40 -34.21 -16.46
CA SER A 4 2.61 -33.14 -17.08
C SER A 4 1.85 -32.33 -16.03
N LEU A 5 1.22 -33.02 -15.07
CA LEU A 5 0.47 -32.41 -13.96
C LEU A 5 1.32 -31.46 -13.10
N ALA A 6 2.63 -31.70 -12.96
CA ALA A 6 3.53 -30.80 -12.24
C ALA A 6 3.75 -29.47 -12.99
N ALA A 7 3.93 -29.51 -14.32
CA ALA A 7 4.03 -28.32 -15.15
C ALA A 7 2.70 -27.54 -15.18
N THR A 8 1.58 -28.23 -15.38
CA THR A 8 0.26 -27.57 -15.36
C THR A 8 -0.06 -26.97 -13.98
N ALA A 9 0.42 -27.58 -12.89
CA ALA A 9 0.29 -27.02 -11.54
C ALA A 9 1.16 -25.77 -11.33
N ALA A 10 2.31 -25.63 -11.99
CA ALA A 10 3.11 -24.40 -11.98
C ALA A 10 2.40 -23.28 -12.75
N ALA A 11 2.01 -23.52 -14.01
CA ALA A 11 1.34 -22.54 -14.87
C ALA A 11 -0.02 -22.06 -14.31
N ASN A 12 -0.83 -22.98 -13.76
CA ASN A 12 -2.10 -22.62 -13.11
C ASN A 12 -1.89 -21.87 -11.79
N ASN A 13 -0.79 -22.12 -11.07
CA ASN A 13 -0.43 -21.30 -9.91
C ASN A 13 0.01 -19.90 -10.34
N ALA A 14 0.85 -19.74 -11.36
CA ALA A 14 1.30 -18.44 -11.87
C ALA A 14 0.11 -17.53 -12.24
N ASN A 15 -0.82 -18.02 -13.07
CA ASN A 15 -2.06 -17.31 -13.41
C ASN A 15 -2.92 -16.95 -12.17
N ARG A 16 -2.88 -17.78 -11.12
CA ARG A 16 -3.59 -17.54 -9.85
C ARG A 16 -2.78 -16.69 -8.84
N TYR A 17 -1.49 -16.44 -9.07
CA TYR A 17 -0.69 -15.45 -8.35
C TYR A 17 -0.91 -14.07 -8.97
N GLU A 18 -0.82 -13.95 -10.29
CA GLU A 18 -1.02 -12.67 -10.99
C GLU A 18 -2.39 -12.04 -10.74
N LYS A 19 -3.46 -12.84 -10.60
CA LYS A 19 -4.81 -12.30 -10.35
C LYS A 19 -4.92 -11.42 -9.09
N LEU A 20 -3.99 -11.54 -8.13
CA LEU A 20 -3.89 -10.65 -6.97
C LEU A 20 -3.13 -9.36 -7.29
N ILE A 21 -2.09 -9.44 -8.14
CA ILE A 21 -1.36 -8.27 -8.66
C ILE A 21 -2.27 -7.45 -9.59
N ARG A 22 -3.18 -8.09 -10.34
CA ARG A 22 -4.10 -7.45 -11.29
C ARG A 22 -5.24 -6.64 -10.68
N GLN A 23 -5.46 -6.64 -9.35
CA GLN A 23 -6.45 -5.74 -8.75
C GLN A 23 -5.97 -4.28 -8.82
N PRO A 24 -6.68 -3.36 -9.50
CA PRO A 24 -6.40 -1.93 -9.41
C PRO A 24 -7.20 -1.32 -8.26
N ASN A 25 -6.72 -0.22 -7.67
CA ASN A 25 -7.60 0.71 -6.94
C ASN A 25 -8.42 1.54 -7.94
N MET A 26 -9.27 0.88 -8.73
CA MET A 26 -10.24 1.52 -9.62
C MET A 26 -11.49 1.93 -8.83
N ALA A 27 -11.36 3.02 -8.08
CA ALA A 27 -12.50 3.85 -7.70
C ALA A 27 -12.88 4.74 -8.89
N THR A 28 -13.27 4.11 -10.00
CA THR A 28 -13.60 4.81 -11.26
C THR A 28 -14.96 5.47 -11.12
N VAL A 29 -14.96 6.79 -10.87
CA VAL A 29 -16.19 7.57 -10.79
C VAL A 29 -16.84 7.66 -12.17
N THR A 30 -17.96 6.98 -12.36
CA THR A 30 -18.87 7.25 -13.49
C THR A 30 -19.79 8.41 -13.12
N SER A 31 -19.70 9.50 -13.86
CA SER A 31 -20.55 10.69 -13.69
C SER A 31 -22.00 10.39 -14.11
N GLY A 32 -22.92 10.41 -13.15
CA GLY A 32 -24.36 10.30 -13.38
C GLY A 32 -25.12 11.24 -12.45
N THR A 33 -25.85 12.20 -13.01
CA THR A 33 -26.58 13.23 -12.26
C THR A 33 -27.88 12.69 -11.66
N GLY A 34 -28.04 12.77 -10.35
CA GLY A 34 -29.27 12.42 -9.62
C GLY A 34 -29.27 13.00 -8.21
N THR A 35 -30.40 13.57 -7.76
CA THR A 35 -30.48 14.42 -6.56
C THR A 35 -30.85 13.68 -5.28
N GLN A 36 -30.09 13.95 -4.21
CA GLN A 36 -30.45 13.95 -2.77
C GLN A 36 -31.35 12.82 -2.19
N THR A 37 -30.81 12.09 -1.20
CA THR A 37 -31.40 12.04 0.16
C THR A 37 -30.37 11.55 1.20
N ASN A 38 -30.61 11.81 2.49
CA ASN A 38 -29.62 11.64 3.58
C ASN A 38 -29.76 10.32 4.33
N MET A 39 -28.62 9.78 4.81
CA MET A 39 -28.33 9.28 6.18
C MET A 39 -26.94 8.59 6.16
N GLU A 40 -26.05 8.64 7.16
CA GLU A 40 -26.17 8.77 8.63
C GLU A 40 -26.96 7.67 9.34
N ALA A 41 -26.40 6.44 9.38
CA ALA A 41 -26.23 5.64 10.60
C ALA A 41 -25.69 4.23 10.30
N GLU A 42 -24.55 3.84 10.89
CA GLU A 42 -24.29 2.42 11.16
C GLU A 42 -23.36 2.22 12.37
N ALA A 43 -23.90 2.46 13.57
CA ALA A 43 -23.22 2.22 14.84
C ALA A 43 -24.19 1.70 15.92
N ALA A 44 -24.38 0.38 15.93
CA ALA A 44 -24.96 -0.45 17.01
C ALA A 44 -26.43 -0.25 17.43
N ILE A 45 -27.19 -1.34 17.34
CA ILE A 45 -28.09 -1.88 18.39
C ILE A 45 -28.18 -3.40 18.15
N HIS A 46 -27.97 -4.23 19.18
CA HIS A 46 -28.64 -5.53 19.35
C HIS A 46 -28.29 -6.23 20.68
N HIS A 47 -29.14 -6.05 21.69
CA HIS A 47 -29.37 -6.87 22.90
C HIS A 47 -30.38 -6.07 23.76
N HIS A 48 -31.37 -6.62 24.48
CA HIS A 48 -31.79 -8.01 24.70
C HIS A 48 -33.22 -8.04 25.31
N LEU A 49 -33.92 -9.19 25.27
CA LEU A 49 -35.02 -9.70 26.14
C LEU A 49 -35.64 -10.91 25.37
N GLN A 50 -35.48 -12.17 25.81
CA GLN A 50 -36.29 -12.91 26.81
C GLN A 50 -37.79 -12.99 26.44
N GLN A 51 -38.49 -14.13 26.46
CA GLN A 51 -38.26 -15.41 27.18
C GLN A 51 -39.10 -16.58 26.58
N HIS A 52 -38.82 -17.84 26.99
CA HIS A 52 -39.51 -19.11 26.64
C HIS A 52 -39.44 -19.59 25.15
N GLY A 53 -39.35 -20.89 24.82
CA GLY A 53 -39.13 -22.10 25.65
C GLY A 53 -39.76 -23.36 25.04
N GLN A 54 -39.09 -24.53 25.16
CA GLN A 54 -39.46 -25.88 24.63
C GLN A 54 -39.22 -26.12 23.11
N THR A 55 -38.98 -27.34 22.59
CA THR A 55 -37.98 -28.41 22.92
C THR A 55 -37.98 -29.49 21.81
N THR A 56 -36.83 -30.10 21.50
CA THR A 56 -36.66 -31.41 20.79
C THR A 56 -37.16 -31.53 19.32
N THR A 57 -36.66 -32.40 18.43
CA THR A 57 -35.75 -33.57 18.56
C THR A 57 -34.85 -33.77 17.30
N PHE A 58 -33.89 -34.71 17.39
CA PHE A 58 -33.12 -35.36 16.30
C PHE A 58 -34.05 -36.12 15.31
N THR A 59 -33.67 -36.63 14.12
CA THR A 59 -32.51 -37.49 13.74
C THR A 59 -32.01 -37.37 12.28
N ASP A 60 -31.02 -38.20 11.92
CA ASP A 60 -30.09 -38.13 10.79
C ASP A 60 -30.46 -39.03 9.57
N ARG A 61 -29.81 -38.77 8.42
CA ARG A 61 -29.45 -39.69 7.30
C ARG A 61 -30.43 -40.19 6.21
N THR A 62 -29.96 -39.93 4.96
CA THR A 62 -29.92 -40.78 3.73
C THR A 62 -31.15 -41.04 2.82
N ILE A 63 -31.10 -40.40 1.64
CA ILE A 63 -31.04 -41.01 0.28
C ILE A 63 -32.12 -42.05 -0.10
N LEU A 64 -33.11 -41.67 -0.94
CA LEU A 64 -33.20 -42.03 -2.39
C LEU A 64 -34.42 -41.37 -3.10
N LEU A 65 -34.65 -41.71 -4.37
CA LEU A 65 -35.65 -41.15 -5.30
C LEU A 65 -37.08 -41.73 -5.10
N PRO A 66 -38.14 -41.04 -5.59
CA PRO A 66 -39.53 -41.41 -5.33
C PRO A 66 -40.09 -42.51 -6.26
N ALA A 67 -41.12 -43.20 -5.78
CA ALA A 67 -42.02 -44.03 -6.58
C ALA A 67 -43.41 -43.36 -6.70
N MET A 68 -44.15 -43.63 -7.77
CA MET A 68 -45.55 -43.19 -7.95
C MET A 68 -46.53 -44.27 -7.45
N LEU A 69 -47.67 -43.88 -6.86
CA LEU A 69 -49.01 -44.06 -7.45
C LEU A 69 -50.19 -43.74 -6.49
N HIS A 70 -51.33 -43.45 -7.12
CA HIS A 70 -52.71 -43.19 -6.67
C HIS A 70 -53.26 -43.61 -5.29
N GLY A 71 -54.29 -42.85 -4.87
CA GLY A 71 -55.37 -43.25 -3.95
C GLY A 71 -55.38 -42.49 -2.61
N GLY A 72 -56.50 -42.04 -2.06
CA GLY A 72 -57.88 -41.99 -2.57
C GLY A 72 -58.93 -41.95 -1.44
N ASN A 73 -59.95 -41.09 -1.56
CA ASN A 73 -61.08 -40.88 -0.61
C ASN A 73 -60.70 -40.30 0.78
N GLY A 74 -61.59 -39.60 1.50
CA GLY A 74 -62.95 -39.16 1.12
C GLY A 74 -63.69 -38.43 2.27
N ASP A 75 -64.86 -37.87 1.92
CA ASP A 75 -65.94 -37.36 2.80
C ASP A 75 -65.70 -36.13 3.72
N SER A 76 -66.66 -35.20 3.90
CA SER A 76 -67.87 -34.89 3.12
C SER A 76 -68.44 -33.47 3.41
N LEU A 77 -69.20 -32.94 2.42
CA LEU A 77 -70.38 -32.02 2.45
C LEU A 77 -70.79 -31.34 3.78
N SER A 78 -71.28 -30.08 3.85
CA SER A 78 -71.62 -28.99 2.89
C SER A 78 -71.70 -27.65 3.72
N ASN A 79 -72.28 -26.48 3.38
CA ASN A 79 -73.19 -25.89 2.36
C ASN A 79 -73.02 -24.32 2.46
N SER A 80 -73.75 -23.32 1.89
CA SER A 80 -74.93 -23.19 1.01
C SER A 80 -74.98 -21.81 0.29
N THR A 81 -76.10 -21.54 -0.40
CA THR A 81 -76.58 -20.32 -1.13
C THR A 81 -77.14 -19.21 -0.18
N ASN A 82 -77.53 -17.96 -0.55
CA ASN A 82 -77.63 -17.17 -1.81
C ASN A 82 -77.83 -15.64 -1.55
N ILE A 83 -77.73 -14.76 -2.59
CA ILE A 83 -78.46 -13.45 -2.78
C ILE A 83 -78.06 -12.20 -1.91
N VAL A 84 -78.34 -10.90 -2.24
CA VAL A 84 -78.18 -10.04 -3.47
C VAL A 84 -78.45 -8.51 -3.18
N THR A 85 -78.31 -7.61 -4.19
CA THR A 85 -78.82 -6.19 -4.33
C THR A 85 -78.18 -4.92 -3.67
N TYR A 86 -77.61 -4.04 -4.52
CA TYR A 86 -77.84 -2.56 -4.71
C TYR A 86 -77.88 -1.44 -3.60
N LYS A 87 -77.40 -0.24 -4.02
CA LYS A 87 -77.79 1.19 -3.69
C LYS A 87 -77.14 2.02 -2.54
N ALA A 88 -76.23 2.94 -2.95
CA ALA A 88 -76.34 4.43 -2.95
C ALA A 88 -76.30 5.33 -1.67
N LYS A 89 -75.94 6.62 -1.92
CA LYS A 89 -75.76 7.83 -1.04
C LYS A 89 -74.41 7.94 -0.28
N ALA A 90 -73.74 9.09 -0.04
CA ALA A 90 -73.82 10.54 -0.37
C ALA A 90 -73.90 11.51 0.85
N ASN A 91 -73.35 12.73 0.68
CA ASN A 91 -73.13 13.86 1.62
C ASN A 91 -71.93 13.70 2.60
N GLY A 92 -71.14 14.76 2.92
CA GLY A 92 -71.02 16.10 2.28
C GLY A 92 -70.43 17.20 3.19
N SER A 93 -69.59 18.11 2.63
CA SER A 93 -69.31 19.54 3.02
C SER A 93 -68.91 19.89 4.48
N CYS A 94 -68.05 20.87 4.81
CA CYS A 94 -67.71 22.19 4.23
C CYS A 94 -66.32 22.67 4.76
N SER A 95 -65.71 23.84 4.48
CA SER A 95 -66.10 25.11 3.81
C SER A 95 -64.88 26.00 3.45
N SER A 96 -65.04 26.92 2.49
CA SER A 96 -64.29 28.21 2.27
C SER A 96 -62.77 28.18 1.95
N LEU A 97 -62.16 29.02 1.09
CA LEU A 97 -62.49 30.02 0.02
C LEU A 97 -61.11 30.32 -0.70
N SER A 98 -60.85 31.13 -1.76
CA SER A 98 -61.57 31.92 -2.78
C SER A 98 -60.58 32.40 -3.89
N THR A 99 -60.99 32.46 -5.17
CA THR A 99 -60.57 33.41 -6.26
C THR A 99 -59.08 33.58 -6.67
N SER A 100 -58.69 33.77 -7.95
CA SER A 100 -59.44 33.82 -9.24
C SER A 100 -58.50 33.81 -10.48
N SER A 101 -59.04 33.36 -11.64
CA SER A 101 -58.64 33.65 -13.05
C SER A 101 -57.22 33.27 -13.56
N SER A 102 -57.01 32.83 -14.81
CA SER A 102 -57.95 32.44 -15.89
C SER A 102 -57.26 31.58 -16.98
N SER A 103 -57.98 30.59 -17.53
CA SER A 103 -57.61 29.76 -18.69
C SER A 103 -57.99 30.45 -20.04
N PRO A 104 -57.69 29.92 -21.27
CA PRO A 104 -58.14 28.60 -21.73
C PRO A 104 -57.21 27.77 -22.67
N SER A 105 -57.29 26.44 -22.48
CA SER A 105 -57.59 25.38 -23.48
C SER A 105 -56.53 24.93 -24.51
N SER A 106 -56.02 23.68 -24.57
CA SER A 106 -56.64 22.31 -24.62
C SER A 106 -56.93 21.83 -26.06
N PRO A 107 -57.11 20.50 -26.35
CA PRO A 107 -57.02 19.30 -25.48
C PRO A 107 -56.22 18.07 -26.02
N ALA A 108 -55.84 17.16 -25.11
CA ALA A 108 -55.83 15.67 -25.23
C ALA A 108 -54.96 14.97 -26.32
N SER A 109 -54.62 13.67 -26.23
CA SER A 109 -54.96 12.60 -25.24
C SER A 109 -53.73 11.74 -24.92
N PHE A 110 -53.75 11.00 -23.80
CA PHE A 110 -52.66 10.14 -23.31
C PHE A 110 -53.07 8.65 -23.18
N ALA A 111 -52.06 7.80 -22.91
CA ALA A 111 -52.17 6.39 -22.46
C ALA A 111 -52.54 5.33 -23.54
N SER A 112 -52.25 4.03 -23.36
CA SER A 112 -51.79 3.30 -22.15
C SER A 112 -50.78 2.16 -22.43
N CYS A 113 -50.20 1.61 -21.36
CA CYS A 113 -49.37 0.37 -21.31
C CYS A 113 -50.14 -0.86 -21.87
N SER A 114 -49.53 -1.99 -22.29
CA SER A 114 -48.80 -2.94 -21.43
C SER A 114 -48.16 -4.16 -22.17
N SER A 115 -47.29 -4.90 -21.45
CA SER A 115 -47.10 -6.38 -21.45
C SER A 115 -46.83 -7.19 -22.76
N THR A 116 -45.56 -7.57 -22.94
CA THR A 116 -45.02 -8.95 -23.17
C THR A 116 -45.56 -9.94 -24.24
N SER A 117 -44.62 -10.35 -25.11
CA SER A 117 -44.28 -11.75 -25.53
C SER A 117 -45.15 -12.60 -26.48
N SER A 118 -44.64 -12.70 -27.73
CA SER A 118 -44.29 -13.94 -28.49
C SER A 118 -45.33 -14.91 -29.10
N SER A 119 -45.38 -14.88 -30.45
CA SER A 119 -45.04 -15.98 -31.40
C SER A 119 -46.12 -16.83 -32.11
N SER A 120 -45.94 -16.94 -33.45
CA SER A 120 -46.35 -18.05 -34.36
C SER A 120 -47.85 -18.21 -34.73
N PRO A 121 -48.26 -19.02 -35.75
CA PRO A 121 -47.49 -19.74 -36.80
C PRO A 121 -48.01 -19.68 -38.29
N ILE A 122 -47.08 -19.74 -39.27
CA ILE A 122 -46.98 -20.71 -40.42
C ILE A 122 -48.06 -20.83 -41.56
N ALA A 123 -47.59 -20.62 -42.81
CA ALA A 123 -47.84 -21.30 -44.12
C ALA A 123 -49.01 -21.01 -45.12
N SER A 124 -48.64 -21.23 -46.41
CA SER A 124 -49.44 -21.48 -47.64
C SER A 124 -50.25 -20.33 -48.27
N GLY A 125 -50.45 -20.26 -49.61
CA GLY A 125 -49.83 -21.04 -50.72
C GLY A 125 -50.47 -20.81 -52.11
N SER A 126 -49.76 -21.22 -53.18
CA SER A 126 -50.22 -21.58 -54.56
C SER A 126 -50.93 -20.58 -55.52
N SER A 127 -50.54 -20.68 -56.82
CA SER A 127 -51.34 -20.44 -58.07
C SER A 127 -51.92 -19.04 -58.40
N SER A 128 -52.28 -18.68 -59.65
CA SER A 128 -51.66 -18.75 -61.02
C SER A 128 -52.66 -18.17 -62.07
N HIS A 129 -52.26 -18.02 -63.36
CA HIS A 129 -52.98 -17.40 -64.52
C HIS A 129 -52.91 -15.85 -64.56
N LEU A 130 -52.62 -15.16 -65.69
CA LEU A 130 -53.17 -15.16 -67.07
C LEU A 130 -54.63 -14.65 -67.11
N VAL A 131 -55.06 -13.67 -67.93
CA VAL A 131 -54.45 -12.81 -68.98
C VAL A 131 -55.31 -11.53 -69.08
N GLY A 132 -54.99 -10.39 -69.70
CA GLY A 132 -53.86 -9.91 -70.53
C GLY A 132 -54.34 -8.72 -71.41
N GLY A 133 -53.46 -7.88 -71.99
CA GLY A 133 -53.87 -6.69 -72.76
C GLY A 133 -52.84 -6.14 -73.77
N ALA A 134 -53.33 -5.55 -74.86
CA ALA A 134 -52.61 -5.16 -76.09
C ALA A 134 -52.83 -3.63 -76.38
N VAL A 135 -52.14 -2.90 -77.27
CA VAL A 135 -50.94 -3.10 -78.12
C VAL A 135 -50.40 -1.74 -78.63
N GLY A 136 -49.11 -1.67 -78.98
CA GLY A 136 -48.56 -0.70 -79.97
C GLY A 136 -48.00 0.64 -79.45
N GLY A 137 -46.93 1.20 -80.03
CA GLY A 137 -46.01 0.63 -81.02
C GLY A 137 -45.04 1.64 -81.69
N GLY A 138 -43.82 1.19 -82.03
CA GLY A 138 -42.87 1.90 -82.92
C GLY A 138 -41.60 2.46 -82.25
N GLY A 139 -40.40 2.05 -82.73
CA GLY A 139 -39.11 2.63 -82.33
C GLY A 139 -37.91 1.66 -82.31
N LEU A 140 -37.11 1.65 -83.38
CA LEU A 140 -35.80 0.99 -83.54
C LEU A 140 -34.91 1.92 -84.44
N PRO A 141 -33.58 1.74 -84.60
CA PRO A 141 -32.74 0.59 -84.21
C PRO A 141 -31.38 0.89 -83.52
N GLY A 142 -30.77 -0.17 -82.95
CA GLY A 142 -29.31 -0.31 -82.79
C GLY A 142 -28.64 0.44 -81.61
N GLY A 143 -27.57 -0.07 -80.98
CA GLY A 143 -27.05 -1.44 -80.99
C GLY A 143 -25.52 -1.53 -80.96
N TRP A 144 -24.96 -2.21 -79.95
CA TRP A 144 -23.73 -3.04 -79.98
C TRP A 144 -23.58 -3.73 -78.61
N PHE A 145 -23.44 -5.06 -78.59
CA PHE A 145 -23.31 -5.86 -77.35
C PHE A 145 -21.95 -6.57 -77.32
N CYS A 146 -21.38 -6.73 -76.11
CA CYS A 146 -20.01 -7.19 -75.94
C CYS A 146 -19.80 -8.66 -76.34
N HIS A 147 -18.77 -8.90 -77.16
CA HIS A 147 -18.45 -10.21 -77.74
C HIS A 147 -17.62 -11.07 -76.77
N CYS A 148 -18.24 -11.68 -75.76
CA CYS A 148 -17.52 -12.65 -74.90
C CYS A 148 -18.36 -13.81 -74.33
N CYS A 149 -19.64 -13.60 -73.98
CA CYS A 149 -20.44 -14.60 -73.25
C CYS A 149 -20.87 -15.85 -74.05
N ASN A 150 -20.57 -15.93 -75.36
CA ASN A 150 -21.17 -16.92 -76.26
C ASN A 150 -20.32 -18.18 -76.53
N LEU A 151 -19.17 -18.35 -75.85
CA LEU A 151 -18.29 -19.53 -76.04
C LEU A 151 -18.54 -20.69 -75.05
N ILE A 152 -19.22 -20.46 -73.93
CA ILE A 152 -19.43 -21.47 -72.87
C ILE A 152 -20.78 -22.20 -73.02
N ALA A 153 -21.78 -21.56 -73.65
CA ALA A 153 -23.16 -22.06 -73.75
C ALA A 153 -23.39 -23.25 -74.71
N ARG A 154 -22.35 -23.95 -75.19
CA ARG A 154 -22.48 -25.07 -76.15
C ARG A 154 -21.70 -26.36 -75.83
N ARG A 155 -21.10 -26.51 -74.64
CA ARG A 155 -20.47 -27.78 -74.19
C ARG A 155 -20.73 -28.14 -72.72
N CYS A 156 -21.99 -28.27 -72.31
CA CYS A 156 -22.37 -28.79 -70.98
C CYS A 156 -23.60 -29.71 -70.96
N PHE A 157 -23.88 -30.47 -72.03
CA PHE A 157 -24.78 -31.62 -71.93
C PHE A 157 -24.07 -32.79 -71.23
N GLY A 158 -24.66 -33.31 -70.14
CA GLY A 158 -24.25 -34.60 -69.53
C GLY A 158 -23.63 -34.56 -68.13
N ILE A 159 -23.45 -33.39 -67.50
CA ILE A 159 -22.98 -33.35 -66.09
C ILE A 159 -24.17 -33.45 -65.13
N ASN A 160 -24.36 -34.63 -64.56
CA ASN A 160 -25.40 -34.91 -63.56
C ASN A 160 -25.17 -34.05 -62.29
N VAL A 161 -26.21 -33.34 -61.82
CA VAL A 161 -26.16 -32.45 -60.64
C VAL A 161 -25.54 -33.12 -59.41
N ARG A 162 -25.78 -34.42 -59.21
CA ARG A 162 -25.20 -35.19 -58.10
C ARG A 162 -23.66 -35.25 -58.15
N ARG A 163 -23.06 -35.19 -59.34
CA ARG A 163 -21.60 -35.05 -59.54
C ARG A 163 -21.11 -33.63 -59.29
N CYS A 164 -21.88 -32.59 -59.63
CA CYS A 164 -21.53 -31.20 -59.28
C CYS A 164 -21.53 -30.99 -57.76
N VAL A 165 -22.52 -31.53 -57.05
CA VAL A 165 -22.59 -31.48 -55.57
C VAL A 165 -21.45 -32.28 -54.94
N LEU A 166 -21.13 -33.48 -55.46
CA LEU A 166 -19.97 -34.25 -55.00
C LEU A 166 -18.62 -33.54 -55.30
N ALA A 167 -18.50 -32.86 -56.44
CA ALA A 167 -17.31 -32.07 -56.76
C ALA A 167 -17.18 -30.84 -55.85
N LEU A 168 -18.27 -30.12 -55.57
CA LEU A 168 -18.29 -29.03 -54.59
C LEU A 168 -17.95 -29.53 -53.18
N PHE A 169 -18.50 -30.69 -52.76
CA PHE A 169 -18.20 -31.28 -51.46
C PHE A 169 -16.74 -31.78 -51.37
N ALA A 170 -16.20 -32.36 -52.45
CA ALA A 170 -14.79 -32.71 -52.52
C ALA A 170 -13.89 -31.46 -52.49
N ILE A 171 -14.27 -30.39 -53.19
CA ILE A 171 -13.55 -29.10 -53.17
C ILE A 171 -13.62 -28.46 -51.78
N THR A 172 -14.76 -28.47 -51.08
CA THR A 172 -14.83 -27.92 -49.72
C THR A 172 -14.10 -28.80 -48.71
N VAL A 173 -14.15 -30.13 -48.81
CA VAL A 173 -13.35 -31.03 -47.96
C VAL A 173 -11.85 -30.87 -48.22
N VAL A 174 -11.42 -30.77 -49.48
CA VAL A 174 -10.01 -30.49 -49.84
C VAL A 174 -9.60 -29.08 -49.43
N SER A 175 -10.48 -28.08 -49.51
CA SER A 175 -10.21 -26.72 -49.02
C SER A 175 -10.12 -26.70 -47.50
N ILE A 176 -10.98 -27.44 -46.78
CA ILE A 176 -10.91 -27.58 -45.32
C ILE A 176 -9.62 -28.29 -44.93
N PHE A 177 -9.23 -29.39 -45.61
CA PHE A 177 -7.94 -30.05 -45.38
C PHE A 177 -6.75 -29.15 -45.73
N TYR A 178 -6.83 -28.38 -46.80
CA TYR A 178 -5.80 -27.41 -47.17
C TYR A 178 -5.68 -26.33 -46.09
N TYR A 179 -6.78 -25.70 -45.67
CA TYR A 179 -6.77 -24.70 -44.60
C TYR A 179 -6.33 -25.29 -43.26
N THR A 180 -6.80 -26.47 -42.83
CA THR A 180 -6.31 -27.05 -41.57
C THR A 180 -4.84 -27.46 -41.65
N HIS A 181 -4.31 -27.84 -42.81
CA HIS A 181 -2.91 -28.24 -42.95
C HIS A 181 -1.95 -27.06 -43.27
N TYR A 182 -2.43 -25.95 -43.84
CA TYR A 182 -1.67 -24.72 -44.16
C TYR A 182 -1.92 -23.52 -43.21
N VAL A 183 -2.87 -23.62 -42.28
CA VAL A 183 -2.99 -22.70 -41.13
C VAL A 183 -2.28 -23.27 -39.90
N ASP A 184 -2.29 -24.61 -39.72
CA ASP A 184 -1.55 -25.29 -38.64
C ASP A 184 -0.04 -25.42 -38.95
N THR A 185 0.35 -25.39 -40.24
CA THR A 185 1.73 -25.03 -40.62
C THR A 185 1.84 -23.52 -40.77
N GLY A 186 2.53 -22.85 -39.85
CA GLY A 186 2.47 -21.39 -39.62
C GLY A 186 3.00 -20.44 -40.73
N VAL A 187 3.09 -20.90 -41.98
CA VAL A 187 3.56 -20.11 -43.14
C VAL A 187 2.69 -18.87 -43.37
N PHE A 188 1.36 -19.00 -43.26
CA PHE A 188 0.45 -17.86 -43.40
C PHE A 188 0.42 -16.91 -42.21
N VAL A 189 0.82 -17.37 -41.01
CA VAL A 189 0.99 -16.48 -39.84
C VAL A 189 2.20 -15.57 -40.05
N GLY A 190 3.30 -16.09 -40.61
CA GLY A 190 4.47 -15.28 -41.00
C GLY A 190 4.16 -14.23 -42.09
N LEU A 191 3.22 -14.52 -43.00
CA LEU A 191 2.82 -13.57 -44.07
C LEU A 191 1.92 -12.42 -43.59
N ILE A 192 1.36 -12.49 -42.37
CA ILE A 192 0.59 -11.40 -41.73
C ILE A 192 1.28 -10.96 -40.42
N GLN A 193 2.56 -11.32 -40.23
CA GLN A 193 3.37 -10.81 -39.15
C GLN A 193 3.73 -9.35 -39.49
N ARG A 194 3.02 -8.39 -38.86
CA ARG A 194 3.36 -6.96 -38.94
C ARG A 194 4.74 -6.76 -38.32
N ASP A 195 5.75 -6.65 -39.17
CA ASP A 195 7.16 -6.60 -38.79
C ASP A 195 7.56 -5.21 -38.24
N THR A 196 6.92 -4.83 -37.13
CA THR A 196 7.08 -3.54 -36.46
C THR A 196 7.19 -3.74 -34.96
N HIS A 197 8.32 -4.33 -34.54
CA HIS A 197 8.77 -4.26 -33.14
C HIS A 197 8.65 -2.80 -32.63
N PRO A 198 8.10 -2.52 -31.44
CA PRO A 198 7.88 -1.17 -30.98
C PRO A 198 9.21 -0.41 -30.81
N ALA A 199 9.42 0.61 -31.65
CA ALA A 199 10.56 1.51 -31.59
C ALA A 199 10.22 2.77 -30.76
N PRO A 200 11.14 3.30 -29.91
CA PRO A 200 10.91 4.50 -29.12
C PRO A 200 10.54 5.73 -29.95
N ILE A 201 9.31 6.23 -29.79
CA ILE A 201 8.77 7.41 -30.50
C ILE A 201 9.28 8.74 -29.90
N ILE A 202 9.92 8.69 -28.71
CA ILE A 202 10.40 9.87 -27.99
C ILE A 202 11.50 10.59 -28.81
N ASN A 203 11.09 11.70 -29.44
CA ASN A 203 11.92 12.60 -30.23
C ASN A 203 12.01 13.95 -29.49
N CYS A 204 13.22 14.36 -29.13
CA CYS A 204 13.44 15.61 -28.38
C CYS A 204 14.36 16.53 -29.17
N ARG A 205 13.89 17.74 -29.45
CA ARG A 205 14.55 18.81 -30.21
C ARG A 205 15.88 19.24 -29.58
N LEU A 206 16.05 19.00 -28.27
CA LEU A 206 17.27 19.31 -27.53
C LEU A 206 18.35 18.21 -27.56
N ILE A 207 18.07 16.99 -28.08
CA ILE A 207 18.95 15.82 -27.94
C ILE A 207 19.11 15.10 -29.29
N ASN A 208 20.35 14.78 -29.68
CA ASN A 208 20.62 14.06 -30.91
C ASN A 208 20.41 12.54 -30.76
N SER A 209 20.43 11.80 -31.87
CA SER A 209 20.21 10.35 -31.90
C SER A 209 21.18 9.51 -31.05
N ALA A 210 22.28 10.11 -30.55
CA ALA A 210 23.27 9.49 -29.68
C ALA A 210 23.15 9.94 -28.20
N GLY A 211 22.05 10.59 -27.81
CA GLY A 211 21.81 11.04 -26.43
C GLY A 211 22.54 12.31 -26.01
N ASN A 212 23.26 12.98 -26.93
CA ASN A 212 24.01 14.20 -26.63
C ASN A 212 23.19 15.46 -26.92
N HIS A 213 23.29 16.48 -26.07
CA HIS A 213 22.57 17.74 -26.25
C HIS A 213 23.02 18.49 -27.52
N ILE A 214 22.05 18.96 -28.31
CA ILE A 214 22.27 19.66 -29.59
C ILE A 214 22.75 21.11 -29.36
N ARG A 215 22.34 21.74 -28.25
CA ARG A 215 22.90 23.02 -27.78
C ARG A 215 23.85 22.78 -26.61
N ARG A 216 25.05 23.37 -26.69
CA ARG A 216 26.01 23.41 -25.57
C ARG A 216 25.64 24.43 -24.47
N GLU A 217 24.68 25.30 -24.76
CA GLU A 217 24.26 26.43 -23.91
C GLU A 217 22.93 26.11 -23.21
N ALA A 218 22.85 24.94 -22.57
CA ALA A 218 21.85 24.73 -21.52
C ALA A 218 22.45 25.26 -20.21
N SER A 219 21.87 26.31 -19.64
CA SER A 219 22.26 26.83 -18.32
C SER A 219 22.26 25.68 -17.29
N PRO A 220 23.22 25.62 -16.36
CA PRO A 220 23.22 24.60 -15.32
C PRO A 220 21.96 24.73 -14.46
N ALA A 221 21.35 23.60 -14.13
CA ALA A 221 20.14 23.55 -13.30
C ALA A 221 20.33 24.38 -12.01
N PRO A 222 19.39 25.29 -11.65
CA PRO A 222 19.50 26.13 -10.45
C PRO A 222 19.80 25.31 -9.19
N ASP A 223 20.86 25.65 -8.44
CA ASP A 223 21.02 25.11 -7.08
C ASP A 223 20.29 26.03 -6.10
N HIS A 224 19.19 25.52 -5.55
CA HIS A 224 18.38 26.25 -4.57
C HIS A 224 19.01 26.29 -3.17
N ARG A 225 20.11 25.56 -2.92
CA ARG A 225 20.77 25.50 -1.61
C ARG A 225 21.32 26.86 -1.20
N SER A 226 20.84 27.38 -0.07
CA SER A 226 21.46 28.55 0.57
C SER A 226 22.61 28.16 1.50
N GLU A 227 23.65 28.98 1.57
CA GLU A 227 24.68 28.90 2.62
C GLU A 227 24.14 29.37 3.99
N ALA A 228 23.02 30.09 4.00
CA ALA A 228 22.40 30.59 5.22
C ALA A 228 21.83 29.42 6.06
N ARG A 229 22.23 29.35 7.34
CA ARG A 229 21.70 28.37 8.30
C ARG A 229 20.29 28.74 8.76
N LEU A 230 19.29 28.49 7.91
CA LEU A 230 17.89 28.74 8.19
C LEU A 230 17.43 27.96 9.44
N ARG A 231 16.74 28.64 10.35
CA ARG A 231 16.22 28.04 11.59
C ARG A 231 14.88 27.32 11.35
N ILE A 232 14.85 26.38 10.40
CA ILE A 232 13.64 25.66 9.98
C ILE A 232 13.81 24.14 10.07
N ASP A 233 12.71 23.43 10.34
CA ASP A 233 12.62 21.98 10.13
C ASP A 233 12.33 21.69 8.65
N PRO A 234 12.99 20.69 8.01
CA PRO A 234 12.66 20.22 6.67
C PRO A 234 11.34 19.43 6.72
N LYS A 235 10.23 20.18 6.80
CA LYS A 235 8.87 19.68 6.95
C LYS A 235 7.87 20.60 6.22
N VAL A 236 6.85 20.02 5.61
CA VAL A 236 5.75 20.78 4.96
C VAL A 236 4.53 20.90 5.88
N LEU A 237 3.85 22.04 5.89
CA LEU A 237 2.50 22.17 6.42
C LEU A 237 1.52 22.24 5.24
N VAL A 238 0.56 21.32 5.16
CA VAL A 238 -0.45 21.27 4.10
C VAL A 238 -1.81 21.64 4.70
N PHE A 239 -2.38 22.77 4.26
CA PHE A 239 -3.75 23.15 4.55
C PHE A 239 -4.70 22.52 3.52
N VAL A 240 -5.68 21.78 4.04
CA VAL A 240 -6.75 21.13 3.26
C VAL A 240 -8.12 21.62 3.69
N GLU A 241 -9.11 21.55 2.81
CA GLU A 241 -10.51 21.86 3.12
C GLU A 241 -11.17 20.76 3.96
N THR A 242 -10.80 19.51 3.71
CA THR A 242 -11.25 18.33 4.46
C THR A 242 -10.14 17.29 4.57
N THR A 243 -10.23 16.38 5.54
CA THR A 243 -9.29 15.24 5.68
C THR A 243 -9.34 14.23 4.54
N TYR A 244 -10.21 14.41 3.55
CA TYR A 244 -10.49 13.44 2.48
C TYR A 244 -10.32 14.01 1.06
N SER A 245 -9.91 15.27 0.94
CA SER A 245 -9.76 15.97 -0.34
C SER A 245 -8.88 15.21 -1.35
N GLY A 246 -9.18 15.38 -2.65
CA GLY A 246 -8.42 14.72 -3.72
C GLY A 246 -6.99 15.28 -3.82
N LEU A 247 -6.88 16.60 -3.92
CA LEU A 247 -5.59 17.29 -4.10
C LEU A 247 -4.68 17.17 -2.88
N GLY A 248 -5.21 17.35 -1.66
CA GLY A 248 -4.45 17.15 -0.41
C GLY A 248 -3.96 15.72 -0.23
N ARG A 249 -4.69 14.73 -0.76
CA ARG A 249 -4.24 13.33 -0.85
C ARG A 249 -3.12 13.18 -1.88
N ASP A 250 -3.26 13.70 -3.10
CA ASP A 250 -2.19 13.70 -4.11
C ASP A 250 -0.90 14.34 -3.60
N ILE A 251 -1.01 15.50 -2.94
CA ILE A 251 0.09 16.21 -2.29
C ILE A 251 0.73 15.32 -1.21
N ALA A 252 -0.07 14.73 -0.31
CA ALA A 252 0.43 13.84 0.74
C ALA A 252 1.12 12.59 0.18
N GLU A 253 0.58 11.97 -0.88
CA GLU A 253 1.19 10.80 -1.52
C GLU A 253 2.52 11.15 -2.20
N LEU A 254 2.62 12.31 -2.85
CA LEU A 254 3.84 12.82 -3.47
C LEU A 254 4.93 13.15 -2.43
N LEU A 255 4.54 13.73 -1.28
CA LEU A 255 5.43 13.96 -0.13
C LEU A 255 5.93 12.63 0.47
N VAL A 256 5.06 11.63 0.61
CA VAL A 256 5.41 10.28 1.10
C VAL A 256 6.38 9.56 0.16
N TYR A 257 6.19 9.66 -1.17
CA TYR A 257 7.10 9.11 -2.18
C TYR A 257 8.52 9.68 -2.00
N ASN A 258 8.65 10.99 -1.86
CA ASN A 258 9.93 11.69 -1.75
C ASN A 258 10.48 11.72 -0.30
N ARG A 259 9.89 10.95 0.64
CA ARG A 259 10.22 10.91 2.09
C ARG A 259 10.14 12.26 2.82
N ILE A 260 9.46 13.24 2.25
CA ILE A 260 9.33 14.58 2.84
C ILE A 260 8.40 14.49 4.05
N LYS A 261 8.87 14.95 5.21
CA LYS A 261 8.05 15.01 6.43
C LYS A 261 6.98 16.08 6.26
N TYR A 262 5.76 15.82 6.71
CA TYR A 262 4.66 16.78 6.57
C TYR A 262 3.71 16.78 7.79
N LYS A 263 2.79 17.75 7.82
CA LYS A 263 1.56 17.72 8.62
C LYS A 263 0.41 18.17 7.72
N ILE A 264 -0.72 17.48 7.77
CA ILE A 264 -2.00 17.99 7.25
C ILE A 264 -2.72 18.75 8.36
N GLU A 265 -3.29 19.90 8.03
CA GLU A 265 -4.25 20.64 8.86
C GLU A 265 -5.52 20.92 8.05
N VAL A 266 -6.69 20.73 8.66
CA VAL A 266 -7.93 21.24 8.06
C VAL A 266 -7.99 22.74 8.29
N ALA A 267 -8.23 23.53 7.24
CA ALA A 267 -8.34 24.98 7.30
C ALA A 267 -9.49 25.40 8.22
N GLY A 268 -9.15 25.96 9.39
CA GLY A 268 -10.10 26.31 10.45
C GLY A 268 -9.65 27.54 11.25
N LYS A 269 -10.38 27.85 12.33
CA LYS A 269 -10.26 29.12 13.09
C LYS A 269 -8.94 29.34 13.85
N SER A 270 -7.98 28.43 13.80
CA SER A 270 -6.73 28.51 14.57
C SER A 270 -5.59 27.80 13.84
N LEU A 271 -4.49 28.51 13.61
CA LEU A 271 -3.26 27.90 13.09
C LEU A 271 -2.65 26.90 14.09
N PRO A 272 -1.96 25.85 13.60
CA PRO A 272 -1.14 25.00 14.44
C PRO A 272 0.10 25.74 14.95
N VAL A 273 0.71 25.21 16.01
CA VAL A 273 1.99 25.70 16.56
C VAL A 273 3.07 25.67 15.47
N LEU A 274 3.44 26.87 14.98
CA LEU A 274 4.39 27.11 13.86
C LEU A 274 5.86 27.07 14.30
N THR A 275 6.18 27.44 15.55
CA THR A 275 7.54 27.49 16.09
C THR A 275 7.76 26.52 17.25
N ASN A 276 9.01 26.16 17.50
CA ASN A 276 9.46 25.40 18.66
C ASN A 276 10.76 26.06 19.17
N LEU A 277 10.69 26.71 20.34
CA LEU A 277 11.72 27.65 20.79
C LEU A 277 11.98 28.72 19.71
N ASP A 278 13.22 28.92 19.29
CA ASP A 278 13.64 29.87 18.24
C ASP A 278 13.67 29.27 16.82
N LYS A 279 13.04 28.10 16.63
CA LYS A 279 13.05 27.36 15.37
C LYS A 279 11.65 27.24 14.74
N GLY A 280 11.53 27.53 13.46
CA GLY A 280 10.34 27.24 12.66
C GLY A 280 10.17 25.74 12.40
N ARG A 281 8.94 25.24 12.49
CA ARG A 281 8.62 23.80 12.42
C ARG A 281 8.24 23.31 11.02
N TYR A 282 8.20 24.22 10.05
CA TYR A 282 7.85 23.97 8.66
C TYR A 282 8.69 24.85 7.74
N GLY A 283 9.28 24.26 6.68
CA GLY A 283 10.09 24.95 5.69
C GLY A 283 9.32 25.45 4.47
N VAL A 284 8.12 24.91 4.22
CA VAL A 284 7.16 25.40 3.19
C VAL A 284 5.74 25.22 3.71
N ILE A 285 4.86 26.17 3.40
CA ILE A 285 3.41 26.07 3.60
C ILE A 285 2.75 25.76 2.24
N VAL A 286 1.79 24.84 2.21
CA VAL A 286 1.04 24.46 1.01
C VAL A 286 -0.45 24.64 1.27
N PHE A 287 -1.16 25.31 0.39
CA PHE A 287 -2.63 25.43 0.40
C PHE A 287 -3.21 24.69 -0.81
N GLU A 288 -4.03 23.66 -0.59
CA GLU A 288 -4.75 22.99 -1.70
C GLU A 288 -5.84 23.88 -2.32
N ASN A 289 -6.29 24.89 -1.57
CA ASN A 289 -7.12 25.99 -2.05
C ASN A 289 -6.53 27.30 -1.52
N LEU A 290 -6.00 28.13 -2.43
CA LEU A 290 -5.43 29.45 -2.14
C LEU A 290 -6.44 30.39 -1.46
N ASP A 291 -7.75 30.23 -1.68
CA ASP A 291 -8.78 31.07 -1.04
C ASP A 291 -8.80 30.94 0.48
N LYS A 292 -8.29 29.82 1.03
CA LYS A 292 -8.14 29.65 2.49
C LYS A 292 -7.02 30.51 3.07
N TYR A 293 -6.09 31.00 2.24
CA TYR A 293 -5.06 31.99 2.59
C TYR A 293 -5.53 33.42 2.31
N LEU A 294 -6.26 33.64 1.20
CA LEU A 294 -6.81 34.96 0.84
C LEU A 294 -7.94 35.40 1.78
N ASN A 295 -8.76 34.46 2.27
CA ASN A 295 -9.89 34.72 3.17
C ASN A 295 -9.63 34.25 4.61
N MET A 296 -8.36 34.02 4.97
CA MET A 296 -7.96 33.79 6.37
C MET A 296 -8.30 35.03 7.21
N ASP A 297 -8.71 34.83 8.47
CA ASP A 297 -8.93 35.98 9.36
C ASP A 297 -7.63 36.75 9.60
N LYS A 298 -7.77 38.06 9.84
CA LYS A 298 -6.63 38.98 9.90
C LYS A 298 -5.56 38.56 10.91
N TRP A 299 -5.94 37.99 12.06
CA TRP A 299 -4.96 37.63 13.09
C TRP A 299 -4.17 36.37 12.73
N ASN A 300 -4.83 35.31 12.27
CA ASN A 300 -4.11 34.13 11.76
C ASN A 300 -3.27 34.50 10.53
N ARG A 301 -3.78 35.34 9.62
CA ARG A 301 -3.06 35.80 8.43
C ARG A 301 -1.79 36.59 8.79
N GLU A 302 -1.89 37.58 9.68
CA GLU A 302 -0.73 38.36 10.14
C GLU A 302 0.31 37.48 10.86
N LEU A 303 -0.13 36.47 11.64
CA LEU A 303 0.74 35.52 12.31
C LEU A 303 1.50 34.62 11.31
N LEU A 304 0.80 34.10 10.29
CA LEU A 304 1.41 33.27 9.24
C LEU A 304 2.36 34.09 8.36
N ASP A 305 1.95 35.28 7.93
CA ASP A 305 2.78 36.16 7.11
C ASP A 305 4.01 36.69 7.88
N LYS A 306 3.90 36.88 9.21
CA LYS A 306 5.08 37.11 10.06
C LYS A 306 6.00 35.89 10.08
N TYR A 307 5.47 34.70 10.29
CA TYR A 307 6.26 33.45 10.29
C TYR A 307 7.00 33.24 8.96
N CYS A 308 6.34 33.43 7.83
CA CYS A 308 6.94 33.33 6.51
C CYS A 308 8.13 34.27 6.32
N ARG A 309 8.01 35.54 6.72
CA ARG A 309 9.11 36.52 6.65
C ARG A 309 10.23 36.27 7.67
N GLU A 310 9.89 35.92 8.91
CA GLU A 310 10.87 35.72 10.00
C GLU A 310 11.75 34.47 9.79
N TYR A 311 11.21 33.43 9.14
CA TYR A 311 11.90 32.16 8.89
C TYR A 311 12.25 31.90 7.42
N SER A 312 12.00 32.87 6.52
CA SER A 312 12.19 32.75 5.05
C SER A 312 11.44 31.57 4.41
N VAL A 313 10.24 31.29 4.91
CA VAL A 313 9.38 30.16 4.51
C VAL A 313 8.40 30.60 3.42
N GLY A 314 8.52 30.02 2.23
CA GLY A 314 7.63 30.30 1.11
C GLY A 314 6.30 29.52 1.13
N ILE A 315 5.40 29.88 0.20
CA ILE A 315 4.04 29.34 0.10
C ILE A 315 3.78 28.73 -1.29
N VAL A 316 3.31 27.47 -1.35
CA VAL A 316 2.66 26.92 -2.56
C VAL A 316 1.15 27.09 -2.45
N GLY A 317 0.50 27.56 -3.51
CA GLY A 317 -0.96 27.68 -3.57
C GLY A 317 -1.52 27.09 -4.85
N PHE A 318 -2.63 26.36 -4.74
CA PHE A 318 -3.42 25.92 -5.88
C PHE A 318 -4.70 26.75 -5.97
N VAL A 319 -5.05 27.22 -7.17
CA VAL A 319 -6.38 27.80 -7.44
C VAL A 319 -7.38 26.64 -7.54
N SER A 320 -8.48 26.70 -6.79
CA SER A 320 -9.54 25.70 -6.90
C SER A 320 -10.47 25.98 -8.08
N PRO A 321 -11.05 24.93 -8.70
CA PRO A 321 -12.20 25.08 -9.59
C PRO A 321 -13.34 25.84 -8.91
N SER A 322 -14.02 26.71 -9.65
CA SER A 322 -15.17 27.48 -9.18
C SER A 322 -16.34 27.28 -10.15
N GLU A 323 -17.57 27.21 -9.62
CA GLU A 323 -18.77 27.23 -10.47
C GLU A 323 -18.89 28.56 -11.24
N GLU A 324 -18.38 29.66 -10.65
CA GLU A 324 -18.27 30.96 -11.32
C GLU A 324 -17.00 31.02 -12.18
N THR A 325 -17.19 31.36 -13.46
CA THR A 325 -16.08 31.60 -14.40
C THR A 325 -15.57 33.01 -14.21
N LEU A 326 -14.43 33.14 -13.53
CA LEU A 326 -13.73 34.40 -13.33
C LEU A 326 -13.04 34.82 -14.63
N VAL A 327 -13.11 36.12 -14.95
CA VAL A 327 -12.43 36.73 -16.10
C VAL A 327 -11.86 38.07 -15.65
N GLY A 328 -10.53 38.21 -15.65
CA GLY A 328 -9.82 39.39 -15.17
C GLY A 328 -10.00 39.65 -13.67
N ALA A 329 -10.39 38.65 -12.88
CA ALA A 329 -10.66 38.83 -11.46
C ALA A 329 -9.35 39.03 -10.68
N GLN A 330 -9.20 40.15 -9.99
CA GLN A 330 -8.02 40.41 -9.17
C GLN A 330 -8.06 39.55 -7.89
N LEU A 331 -6.97 38.84 -7.59
CA LEU A 331 -6.81 38.17 -6.32
C LEU A 331 -6.73 39.22 -5.20
N ARG A 332 -7.53 39.00 -4.16
CA ARG A 332 -7.63 39.88 -3.00
C ARG A 332 -6.25 40.20 -2.42
N ASP A 333 -5.99 41.48 -2.21
CA ASP A 333 -4.76 42.03 -1.61
C ASP A 333 -3.47 41.81 -2.45
N PHE A 334 -3.56 41.36 -3.71
CA PHE A 334 -2.40 41.11 -4.59
C PHE A 334 -2.53 41.76 -6.00
N PRO A 335 -1.42 42.19 -6.64
CA PRO A 335 -1.41 42.68 -8.03
C PRO A 335 -1.34 41.53 -9.05
N LEU A 336 -2.24 40.56 -8.90
CA LEU A 336 -2.34 39.34 -9.71
C LEU A 336 -3.81 39.09 -10.07
N TYR A 337 -4.08 38.73 -11.32
CA TYR A 337 -5.42 38.54 -11.89
C TYR A 337 -5.56 37.12 -12.42
N VAL A 338 -6.76 36.55 -12.33
CA VAL A 338 -7.04 35.16 -12.69
C VAL A 338 -8.24 35.06 -13.63
N ASN A 339 -8.12 34.18 -14.64
CA ASN A 339 -9.24 33.65 -15.40
C ASN A 339 -9.41 32.17 -15.05
N THR A 340 -10.62 31.67 -14.80
CA THR A 340 -10.89 30.24 -14.46
C THR A 340 -11.61 29.50 -15.58
N ASN A 341 -11.81 28.18 -15.40
CA ASN A 341 -12.63 27.29 -16.23
C ASN A 341 -12.26 27.30 -17.73
N LEU A 342 -10.95 27.25 -18.01
CA LEU A 342 -10.42 27.20 -19.37
C LEU A 342 -10.06 25.77 -19.81
N ARG A 343 -10.38 25.46 -21.07
CA ARG A 343 -9.82 24.32 -21.79
C ARG A 343 -8.49 24.71 -22.41
N LEU A 344 -7.42 24.00 -22.05
CA LEU A 344 -6.03 24.32 -22.44
C LEU A 344 -5.36 23.15 -23.18
N ARG A 345 -4.30 23.47 -23.92
CA ARG A 345 -3.50 22.52 -24.73
C ARG A 345 -2.05 22.97 -24.85
N ASP A 346 -1.17 22.06 -25.25
CA ASP A 346 0.21 22.33 -25.68
C ASP A 346 1.06 23.14 -24.66
N ALA A 347 1.30 22.56 -23.47
CA ALA A 347 2.02 23.23 -22.38
C ALA A 347 3.54 23.31 -22.60
N SER A 348 4.18 24.40 -22.17
CA SER A 348 5.64 24.64 -22.29
C SER A 348 6.19 25.41 -21.08
N LEU A 349 7.45 25.16 -20.71
CA LEU A 349 8.09 25.79 -19.55
C LEU A 349 8.96 27.00 -19.92
N ASN A 350 9.06 27.96 -18.99
CA ASN A 350 9.97 29.10 -19.09
C ASN A 350 11.42 28.69 -18.76
N PRO A 351 12.36 28.68 -19.73
CA PRO A 351 13.75 28.26 -19.49
C PRO A 351 14.54 29.21 -18.57
N GLU A 352 14.11 30.46 -18.41
CA GLU A 352 14.74 31.42 -17.51
C GLU A 352 14.22 31.33 -16.07
N SER A 353 13.16 30.54 -15.82
CA SER A 353 12.53 30.48 -14.51
C SER A 353 13.44 29.82 -13.48
N SER A 354 13.79 30.61 -12.46
CA SER A 354 14.64 30.22 -11.33
C SER A 354 14.14 29.04 -10.47
N VAL A 355 12.95 28.51 -10.74
CA VAL A 355 12.34 27.37 -10.04
C VAL A 355 12.74 26.01 -10.65
N LEU A 356 13.14 25.95 -11.94
CA LEU A 356 13.26 24.71 -12.70
C LEU A 356 14.58 23.93 -12.46
N ARG A 357 14.72 23.32 -11.27
CA ARG A 357 15.91 22.57 -10.86
C ARG A 357 15.85 21.09 -11.25
N LEU A 358 14.79 20.40 -10.90
CA LEU A 358 14.51 19.00 -11.25
C LEU A 358 14.00 18.91 -12.69
N THR A 359 13.04 19.78 -13.02
CA THR A 359 12.37 19.86 -14.32
C THR A 359 13.24 20.59 -15.33
N ARG A 360 13.18 20.21 -16.61
CA ARG A 360 13.90 20.87 -17.70
C ARG A 360 12.92 21.49 -18.70
N ALA A 361 13.19 22.73 -19.10
CA ALA A 361 12.45 23.43 -20.14
C ALA A 361 12.98 23.15 -21.56
N GLY A 362 12.19 23.51 -22.57
CA GLY A 362 12.59 23.52 -23.99
C GLY A 362 11.98 22.41 -24.86
N GLU A 363 11.15 21.54 -24.28
CA GLU A 363 10.14 20.76 -25.03
C GLU A 363 8.73 21.29 -24.71
N THR A 364 7.75 20.85 -25.52
CA THR A 364 6.32 21.16 -25.37
C THR A 364 5.55 19.87 -25.15
N ALA A 365 4.68 19.84 -24.14
CA ALA A 365 3.75 18.75 -23.86
C ALA A 365 2.51 18.91 -24.75
N TRP A 366 2.62 18.42 -25.99
CA TRP A 366 1.59 18.50 -27.02
C TRP A 366 0.33 17.71 -26.66
N GLY A 367 -0.84 18.23 -27.03
CA GLY A 367 -2.15 17.65 -26.78
C GLY A 367 -3.01 18.48 -25.83
N VAL A 368 -4.23 18.00 -25.57
CA VAL A 368 -5.18 18.63 -24.63
C VAL A 368 -4.72 18.35 -23.19
N LEU A 369 -4.72 19.38 -22.34
CA LEU A 369 -4.37 19.24 -20.93
C LEU A 369 -5.53 18.61 -20.13
N PRO A 370 -5.25 17.86 -19.05
CA PRO A 370 -6.28 17.13 -18.33
C PRO A 370 -7.23 18.06 -17.56
N GLY A 371 -8.51 18.04 -17.91
CA GLY A 371 -9.58 18.78 -17.24
C GLY A 371 -9.97 20.09 -17.94
N ASP A 372 -11.20 20.53 -17.67
CA ASP A 372 -11.80 21.77 -18.18
C ASP A 372 -11.68 22.93 -17.16
N ASP A 373 -11.13 22.63 -15.99
CA ASP A 373 -11.16 23.41 -14.76
C ASP A 373 -9.88 24.25 -14.53
N TRP A 374 -9.17 24.62 -15.59
CA TRP A 374 -7.91 25.35 -15.48
C TRP A 374 -8.11 26.84 -15.23
N ALA A 375 -7.32 27.36 -14.28
CA ALA A 375 -7.07 28.77 -14.10
C ALA A 375 -5.76 29.20 -14.78
N VAL A 376 -5.70 30.47 -15.20
CA VAL A 376 -4.48 31.10 -15.75
C VAL A 376 -4.27 32.49 -15.15
N PHE A 377 -3.01 32.88 -15.02
CA PHE A 377 -2.58 34.10 -14.33
C PHE A 377 -2.19 35.22 -15.29
N GLN A 378 -2.55 36.46 -14.93
CA GLN A 378 -2.12 37.70 -15.56
C GLN A 378 -1.63 38.66 -14.47
N HIS A 379 -0.53 39.39 -14.70
CA HIS A 379 0.06 40.27 -13.69
C HIS A 379 0.45 41.63 -14.28
N ASN A 380 0.39 42.67 -13.44
CA ASN A 380 0.86 44.02 -13.75
C ASN A 380 2.07 44.45 -12.88
N HIS A 381 2.64 43.52 -12.10
CA HIS A 381 3.75 43.77 -11.19
C HIS A 381 4.94 42.82 -11.46
N THR A 382 6.16 43.32 -11.22
CA THR A 382 7.44 42.64 -11.52
C THR A 382 7.90 41.63 -10.46
N THR A 383 7.10 41.41 -9.42
CA THR A 383 7.30 40.27 -8.49
C THR A 383 6.94 38.94 -9.15
N TYR A 384 6.03 38.97 -10.14
CA TYR A 384 5.50 37.76 -10.76
C TYR A 384 6.25 37.40 -12.04
N GLU A 385 6.47 36.10 -12.23
CA GLU A 385 7.14 35.53 -13.40
C GLU A 385 6.48 34.19 -13.78
N PRO A 386 6.11 33.96 -15.06
CA PRO A 386 5.60 32.67 -15.50
C PRO A 386 6.65 31.55 -15.36
N VAL A 387 6.21 30.39 -14.87
CA VAL A 387 7.01 29.15 -14.81
C VAL A 387 6.59 28.20 -15.94
N GLU A 388 5.28 28.14 -16.21
CA GLU A 388 4.66 27.33 -17.26
C GLU A 388 3.61 28.15 -18.02
N TRP A 389 3.50 27.90 -19.32
CA TRP A 389 2.48 28.43 -20.21
C TRP A 389 1.72 27.30 -20.91
N ALA A 390 0.48 27.58 -21.33
CA ALA A 390 -0.30 26.76 -22.25
C ALA A 390 -1.03 27.61 -23.29
N GLN A 391 -1.56 26.96 -24.33
CA GLN A 391 -2.42 27.57 -25.35
C GLN A 391 -3.90 27.29 -25.06
N ARG A 392 -4.80 28.17 -25.53
CA ARG A 392 -6.26 27.95 -25.42
C ARG A 392 -6.68 26.85 -26.40
N ASN A 393 -7.49 25.90 -25.97
CA ASN A 393 -8.07 24.92 -26.89
C ASN A 393 -9.25 25.57 -27.64
N THR A 394 -9.09 25.84 -28.94
CA THR A 394 -10.09 26.55 -29.77
C THR A 394 -10.83 25.67 -30.78
N GLN A 395 -10.75 24.34 -30.67
CA GLN A 395 -11.36 23.42 -31.65
C GLN A 395 -12.90 23.25 -31.53
N GLU A 396 -13.56 23.95 -30.59
CA GLU A 396 -15.02 23.83 -30.35
C GLU A 396 -15.85 25.06 -30.76
N TYR A 397 -15.21 26.18 -31.15
CA TYR A 397 -15.90 27.38 -31.62
C TYR A 397 -15.51 27.71 -33.07
N PRO A 398 -16.45 27.64 -34.02
CA PRO A 398 -16.27 28.24 -35.35
C PRO A 398 -15.98 29.74 -35.22
N ALA A 399 -15.15 30.26 -36.12
CA ALA A 399 -14.63 31.63 -36.04
C ALA A 399 -15.64 32.69 -36.52
N ASP A 400 -16.69 32.95 -35.74
CA ASP A 400 -17.54 34.15 -35.86
C ASP A 400 -16.81 35.41 -35.33
N MET A 401 -15.62 35.66 -35.87
CA MET A 401 -15.00 36.97 -36.14
C MET A 401 -13.58 36.74 -36.69
N ASP A 402 -13.47 36.57 -38.01
CA ASP A 402 -12.19 36.61 -38.73
C ASP A 402 -11.66 38.05 -38.82
N VAL A 403 -11.25 38.59 -37.66
CA VAL A 403 -10.74 39.97 -37.51
C VAL A 403 -9.24 39.92 -37.23
N GLY A 404 -8.50 39.52 -38.27
CA GLY A 404 -7.10 39.93 -38.45
C GLY A 404 -6.07 39.28 -37.53
N GLY A 405 -5.80 37.98 -37.73
CA GLY A 405 -4.45 37.41 -37.56
C GLY A 405 -3.79 37.56 -36.18
N GLN A 406 -4.56 37.66 -35.09
CA GLN A 406 -3.98 37.77 -33.75
C GLN A 406 -3.22 36.50 -33.36
N VAL A 407 -1.93 36.67 -33.06
CA VAL A 407 -1.10 35.62 -32.45
C VAL A 407 -1.71 35.25 -31.10
N GLN A 408 -2.12 33.99 -30.93
CA GLN A 408 -2.60 33.51 -29.62
C GLN A 408 -1.45 33.59 -28.62
N LEU A 409 -1.57 34.53 -27.67
CA LEU A 409 -0.57 34.71 -26.62
C LEU A 409 -0.58 33.51 -25.65
N PRO A 410 0.60 33.04 -25.20
CA PRO A 410 0.70 31.99 -24.20
C PRO A 410 0.06 32.42 -22.88
N LEU A 411 -0.74 31.53 -22.28
CA LEU A 411 -1.44 31.76 -21.02
C LEU A 411 -0.67 31.11 -19.87
N SER A 412 -0.27 31.89 -18.87
CA SER A 412 0.54 31.41 -17.74
C SER A 412 -0.29 30.49 -16.81
N THR A 413 0.04 29.20 -16.76
CA THR A 413 -0.64 28.18 -15.93
C THR A 413 0.01 27.98 -14.57
N VAL A 414 1.31 28.28 -14.44
CA VAL A 414 2.03 28.33 -13.15
C VAL A 414 2.84 29.62 -13.09
N VAL A 415 2.77 30.34 -11.96
CA VAL A 415 3.46 31.62 -11.75
C VAL A 415 4.25 31.62 -10.45
N GLN A 416 5.48 32.13 -10.51
CA GLN A 416 6.35 32.38 -9.37
C GLN A 416 6.10 33.80 -8.86
N ASP A 417 5.99 33.96 -7.54
CA ASP A 417 6.06 35.25 -6.84
C ASP A 417 7.43 35.33 -6.15
N ARG A 418 8.27 36.28 -6.60
CA ARG A 418 9.59 36.55 -6.02
C ARG A 418 9.51 37.25 -4.65
N GLY A 419 8.32 37.61 -4.18
CA GLY A 419 8.08 38.23 -2.87
C GLY A 419 8.48 39.70 -2.79
N HIS A 420 8.69 40.38 -3.92
CA HIS A 420 9.05 41.80 -3.95
C HIS A 420 7.92 42.74 -3.48
N PHE A 421 6.67 42.24 -3.40
CA PHE A 421 5.52 43.02 -2.97
C PHE A 421 5.33 43.05 -1.44
N ASP A 422 5.49 41.91 -0.75
CA ASP A 422 5.21 41.76 0.68
C ASP A 422 6.26 40.99 1.49
N GLY A 423 7.36 40.56 0.86
CA GLY A 423 8.44 39.81 1.48
C GLY A 423 8.23 38.29 1.57
N ILE A 424 7.21 37.73 0.90
CA ILE A 424 6.91 36.29 0.93
C ILE A 424 6.99 35.71 -0.48
N GLN A 425 7.89 34.74 -0.68
CA GLN A 425 8.00 34.01 -1.94
C GLN A 425 6.88 32.99 -2.10
N ARG A 426 6.36 32.82 -3.33
CA ARG A 426 5.27 31.88 -3.64
C ARG A 426 5.46 31.18 -4.97
N VAL A 427 4.82 30.03 -5.14
CA VAL A 427 4.54 29.44 -6.46
C VAL A 427 3.07 29.06 -6.51
N LEU A 428 2.35 29.57 -7.51
CA LEU A 428 0.91 29.44 -7.64
C LEU A 428 0.55 28.62 -8.88
N PHE A 429 -0.30 27.62 -8.70
CA PHE A 429 -0.71 26.64 -9.70
C PHE A 429 -2.15 26.88 -10.15
N GLY A 430 -2.37 26.95 -11.46
CA GLY A 430 -3.68 27.12 -12.08
C GLY A 430 -4.50 25.84 -12.21
N SER A 431 -3.93 24.67 -11.95
CA SER A 431 -4.68 23.41 -11.84
C SER A 431 -3.99 22.43 -10.89
N SER A 432 -4.75 21.41 -10.49
CA SER A 432 -4.34 20.31 -9.60
C SER A 432 -3.13 19.50 -10.09
N LEU A 433 -2.65 18.58 -9.26
CA LEU A 433 -1.63 17.58 -9.60
C LEU A 433 -2.13 16.47 -10.56
N ARG A 434 -3.25 16.65 -11.28
CA ARG A 434 -3.68 15.73 -12.35
C ARG A 434 -2.71 15.74 -13.54
N PHE A 435 -2.18 16.90 -13.91
CA PHE A 435 -1.15 16.99 -14.95
C PHE A 435 0.20 16.51 -14.39
N TRP A 436 0.89 15.65 -15.14
CA TRP A 436 2.14 15.05 -14.66
C TRP A 436 3.27 16.08 -14.49
N LEU A 437 3.30 17.13 -15.32
CA LEU A 437 4.32 18.18 -15.25
C LEU A 437 4.18 19.01 -13.96
N HIS A 438 2.94 19.28 -13.51
CA HIS A 438 2.67 19.91 -12.21
C HIS A 438 3.27 19.12 -11.03
N ARG A 439 3.43 17.78 -11.12
CA ARG A 439 4.07 16.99 -10.06
C ARG A 439 5.57 17.24 -9.98
N LEU A 440 6.22 17.52 -11.11
CA LEU A 440 7.63 17.94 -11.16
C LEU A 440 7.79 19.38 -10.65
N LEU A 441 6.98 20.30 -11.18
CA LEU A 441 6.95 21.70 -10.77
C LEU A 441 6.61 21.88 -9.28
N PHE A 442 5.81 21.01 -8.68
CA PHE A 442 5.54 21.02 -7.24
C PHE A 442 6.78 20.64 -6.41
N LEU A 443 7.55 19.62 -6.83
CA LEU A 443 8.81 19.26 -6.17
C LEU A 443 9.87 20.35 -6.34
N ASP A 444 9.86 21.04 -7.48
CA ASP A 444 10.71 22.20 -7.74
C ASP A 444 10.30 23.43 -6.90
N ALA A 445 9.00 23.72 -6.79
CA ALA A 445 8.48 24.75 -5.90
C ALA A 445 8.83 24.46 -4.43
N LEU A 446 8.69 23.21 -3.97
CA LEU A 446 9.17 22.80 -2.64
C LEU A 446 10.68 22.99 -2.51
N SER A 447 11.47 22.69 -3.54
CA SER A 447 12.93 22.87 -3.52
C SER A 447 13.34 24.34 -3.49
N TYR A 448 12.65 25.20 -4.23
CA TYR A 448 12.92 26.64 -4.32
C TYR A 448 12.53 27.35 -3.03
N LEU A 449 11.27 27.19 -2.60
CA LEU A 449 10.68 27.86 -1.43
C LEU A 449 11.25 27.37 -0.08
N SER A 450 12.00 26.26 -0.08
CA SER A 450 12.74 25.76 1.09
C SER A 450 14.24 25.99 1.02
N HIS A 451 14.76 26.72 0.03
CA HIS A 451 16.20 26.97 -0.14
C HIS A 451 17.02 25.66 -0.18
N GLY A 452 16.49 24.68 -0.92
CA GLY A 452 17.06 23.33 -1.07
C GLY A 452 16.79 22.35 0.07
N HIS A 453 16.27 22.79 1.23
CA HIS A 453 16.12 21.92 2.42
C HIS A 453 15.11 20.76 2.26
N LEU A 454 14.17 20.84 1.31
CA LEU A 454 13.24 19.75 0.96
C LEU A 454 13.64 18.99 -0.32
N SER A 455 14.83 19.26 -0.88
CA SER A 455 15.24 18.74 -2.19
C SER A 455 16.00 17.43 -2.10
N LEU A 456 15.70 16.50 -3.02
CA LEU A 456 16.57 15.38 -3.32
C LEU A 456 17.76 15.84 -4.19
N ASN A 457 18.83 15.04 -4.25
CA ASN A 457 19.85 15.19 -5.28
C ASN A 457 19.27 14.92 -6.68
N LEU A 458 19.98 15.33 -7.73
CA LEU A 458 19.59 15.09 -9.13
C LEU A 458 20.13 13.76 -9.68
N GLU A 459 20.78 12.93 -8.87
CA GLU A 459 21.36 11.66 -9.31
C GLU A 459 20.35 10.52 -9.14
N ARG A 460 20.26 9.64 -10.14
CA ARG A 460 19.40 8.46 -10.12
C ARG A 460 20.18 7.23 -10.52
N MET A 461 20.30 6.30 -9.58
CA MET A 461 20.84 4.99 -9.87
C MET A 461 19.72 4.12 -10.45
N ILE A 462 20.01 3.45 -11.57
CA ILE A 462 19.08 2.54 -12.27
C ILE A 462 19.76 1.19 -12.45
N LEU A 463 19.10 0.14 -11.95
CA LEU A 463 19.44 -1.26 -12.18
C LEU A 463 18.21 -1.97 -12.75
N VAL A 464 18.41 -2.82 -13.75
CA VAL A 464 17.34 -3.66 -14.32
C VAL A 464 17.77 -5.12 -14.20
N ASP A 465 17.04 -5.86 -13.38
CA ASP A 465 17.19 -7.30 -13.21
C ASP A 465 16.24 -8.03 -14.16
N ILE A 466 16.74 -9.09 -14.80
CA ILE A 466 16.01 -10.02 -15.66
C ILE A 466 15.95 -11.36 -14.92
N ASP A 467 14.85 -11.60 -14.20
CA ASP A 467 14.56 -12.87 -13.54
C ASP A 467 14.21 -13.95 -14.58
N ASP A 468 14.04 -15.20 -14.14
CA ASP A 468 13.59 -16.33 -14.97
C ASP A 468 14.49 -16.71 -16.17
N ILE A 469 15.79 -16.37 -16.16
CA ILE A 469 16.73 -16.83 -17.18
C ILE A 469 16.81 -18.37 -17.15
N PHE A 470 16.60 -18.95 -18.33
CA PHE A 470 16.35 -20.37 -18.62
C PHE A 470 15.03 -20.96 -18.11
N VAL A 471 14.20 -20.27 -17.31
CA VAL A 471 12.99 -20.87 -16.70
C VAL A 471 11.81 -21.00 -17.69
N GLY A 472 11.65 -20.02 -18.57
CA GLY A 472 10.43 -19.83 -19.40
C GLY A 472 10.00 -21.03 -20.23
N GLU A 473 8.69 -21.20 -20.38
CA GLU A 473 8.07 -22.29 -21.15
C GLU A 473 8.40 -22.19 -22.66
N LYS A 474 8.38 -23.32 -23.35
CA LYS A 474 8.66 -23.42 -24.80
C LYS A 474 7.72 -22.52 -25.61
N GLY A 475 8.30 -21.66 -26.44
CA GLY A 475 7.61 -20.58 -27.18
C GLY A 475 7.60 -19.23 -26.45
N THR A 476 8.25 -19.11 -25.29
CA THR A 476 8.36 -17.86 -24.51
C THR A 476 9.79 -17.44 -24.18
N ARG A 477 10.80 -18.21 -24.64
CA ARG A 477 12.22 -17.99 -24.33
C ARG A 477 12.88 -17.10 -25.40
N LEU A 478 14.09 -16.63 -25.09
CA LEU A 478 14.88 -15.81 -26.00
C LEU A 478 15.44 -16.63 -27.16
N ARG A 479 15.52 -16.01 -28.33
CA ARG A 479 16.22 -16.49 -29.52
C ARG A 479 17.56 -15.75 -29.67
N PRO A 480 18.50 -16.21 -30.52
CA PRO A 480 19.78 -15.53 -30.74
C PRO A 480 19.64 -14.05 -31.16
N ASP A 481 18.56 -13.68 -31.85
CA ASP A 481 18.33 -12.27 -32.21
C ASP A 481 17.78 -11.43 -31.06
N ASP A 482 17.01 -12.01 -30.13
CA ASP A 482 16.55 -11.30 -28.92
C ASP A 482 17.74 -10.96 -28.02
N VAL A 483 18.66 -11.91 -27.86
CA VAL A 483 19.93 -11.72 -27.13
C VAL A 483 20.83 -10.68 -27.83
N ARG A 484 20.89 -10.68 -29.17
CA ARG A 484 21.57 -9.63 -29.95
C ARG A 484 20.95 -8.25 -29.71
N ALA A 485 19.62 -8.16 -29.71
CA ALA A 485 18.90 -6.92 -29.43
C ALA A 485 19.07 -6.45 -27.98
N LEU A 486 19.20 -7.39 -27.02
CA LEU A 486 19.51 -7.13 -25.61
C LEU A 486 20.89 -6.49 -25.46
N ILE A 487 21.94 -7.06 -26.08
CA ILE A 487 23.31 -6.49 -26.06
C ILE A 487 23.35 -5.13 -26.77
N ALA A 488 22.72 -5.01 -27.94
CA ALA A 488 22.66 -3.74 -28.68
C ALA A 488 21.94 -2.63 -27.89
N THR A 489 20.81 -2.96 -27.25
CA THR A 489 20.08 -2.00 -26.40
C THR A 489 20.82 -1.70 -25.10
N GLN A 490 21.52 -2.67 -24.50
CA GLN A 490 22.40 -2.44 -23.35
C GLN A 490 23.46 -1.37 -23.68
N LYS A 491 24.12 -1.48 -24.84
CA LYS A 491 25.11 -0.51 -25.30
C LYS A 491 24.50 0.87 -25.56
N ASN A 492 23.30 0.93 -26.15
CA ASN A 492 22.57 2.19 -26.37
C ASN A 492 22.15 2.86 -25.05
N ILE A 493 21.70 2.09 -24.06
CA ILE A 493 21.38 2.61 -22.72
C ILE A 493 22.66 3.02 -21.98
N GLY A 494 23.75 2.27 -22.08
CA GLY A 494 25.04 2.58 -21.45
C GLY A 494 25.66 3.91 -21.88
N ALA A 495 25.32 4.41 -23.08
CA ALA A 495 25.69 5.75 -23.55
C ALA A 495 24.89 6.88 -22.87
N MET A 496 23.68 6.59 -22.37
CA MET A 496 22.78 7.52 -21.67
C MET A 496 22.82 7.37 -20.14
N VAL A 497 23.25 6.20 -19.65
CA VAL A 497 23.30 5.78 -18.25
C VAL A 497 24.65 5.08 -18.01
N PRO A 498 25.70 5.82 -17.62
CA PRO A 498 27.04 5.24 -17.45
C PRO A 498 27.06 4.06 -16.47
N GLY A 499 27.78 3.01 -16.85
CA GLY A 499 27.88 1.75 -16.09
C GLY A 499 26.70 0.79 -16.27
N PHE A 500 25.67 1.11 -17.08
CA PHE A 500 24.50 0.25 -17.24
C PHE A 500 24.83 -1.09 -17.91
N ARG A 501 24.46 -2.17 -17.23
CA ARG A 501 24.41 -3.56 -17.71
C ARG A 501 23.16 -4.22 -17.13
N PHE A 502 22.57 -5.16 -17.86
CA PHE A 502 21.48 -5.99 -17.35
C PHE A 502 22.04 -7.03 -16.36
N ASN A 503 21.31 -7.25 -15.28
CA ASN A 503 21.55 -8.32 -14.32
C ASN A 503 20.70 -9.54 -14.66
N LEU A 504 21.30 -10.71 -14.89
CA LEU A 504 20.60 -11.93 -15.31
C LEU A 504 20.45 -12.92 -14.13
N GLY A 505 19.19 -13.21 -13.80
CA GLY A 505 18.78 -14.10 -12.71
C GLY A 505 18.48 -15.51 -13.20
N PHE A 506 19.42 -16.43 -13.01
CA PHE A 506 19.37 -17.76 -13.66
C PHE A 506 18.95 -18.91 -12.75
N SER A 507 18.20 -19.86 -13.34
CA SER A 507 17.85 -21.17 -12.78
C SER A 507 18.31 -22.29 -13.71
N GLY A 508 19.53 -22.79 -13.53
CA GLY A 508 20.19 -23.71 -14.47
C GLY A 508 19.48 -25.04 -14.72
N LYS A 509 18.50 -25.45 -13.89
CA LYS A 509 17.76 -26.71 -14.07
C LYS A 509 17.00 -26.76 -15.40
N TYR A 510 16.67 -25.61 -15.98
CA TYR A 510 15.81 -25.48 -17.16
C TYR A 510 16.57 -25.04 -18.43
N TYR A 511 17.90 -25.03 -18.38
CA TYR A 511 18.75 -24.87 -19.56
C TYR A 511 18.38 -25.90 -20.64
N HIS A 512 18.29 -25.47 -21.90
CA HIS A 512 17.94 -26.28 -23.07
C HIS A 512 16.53 -26.94 -23.07
N HIS A 513 15.59 -26.42 -22.28
CA HIS A 513 14.20 -26.92 -22.25
C HIS A 513 13.27 -26.34 -23.35
N GLY A 514 13.79 -25.59 -24.33
CA GLY A 514 13.01 -24.89 -25.37
C GLY A 514 12.84 -25.66 -26.69
N THR A 515 12.53 -24.92 -27.76
CA THR A 515 12.78 -25.32 -29.15
C THR A 515 14.28 -25.31 -29.49
N ARG A 516 14.67 -25.86 -30.64
CA ARG A 516 16.05 -25.74 -31.16
C ARG A 516 16.52 -24.29 -31.28
N GLU A 517 15.62 -23.37 -31.66
CA GLU A 517 15.96 -21.95 -31.82
C GLU A 517 16.11 -21.24 -30.46
N GLU A 518 15.24 -21.54 -29.50
CA GLU A 518 15.36 -21.03 -28.13
C GLU A 518 16.58 -21.59 -27.40
N ASN A 519 16.94 -22.86 -27.61
CA ASN A 519 18.15 -23.45 -27.04
C ASN A 519 19.42 -22.79 -27.60
N LEU A 520 19.42 -22.38 -28.88
CA LEU A 520 20.50 -21.55 -29.43
C LEU A 520 20.51 -20.13 -28.81
N GLY A 521 19.38 -19.63 -28.31
CA GLY A 521 19.31 -18.42 -27.50
C GLY A 521 19.90 -18.61 -26.10
N ASP A 522 19.60 -19.72 -25.44
CA ASP A 522 20.24 -20.14 -24.19
C ASP A 522 21.78 -20.25 -24.37
N ASP A 523 22.23 -20.90 -25.45
CA ASP A 523 23.65 -21.02 -25.82
C ASP A 523 24.29 -19.64 -26.05
N PHE A 524 23.60 -18.75 -26.78
CA PHE A 524 24.16 -17.43 -27.13
C PHE A 524 24.20 -16.48 -25.92
N LEU A 525 23.36 -16.65 -24.90
CA LEU A 525 23.58 -16.00 -23.58
C LEU A 525 24.88 -16.48 -22.92
N LEU A 526 25.15 -17.79 -22.92
CA LEU A 526 26.34 -18.36 -22.30
C LEU A 526 27.63 -18.15 -23.11
N GLN A 527 27.52 -17.80 -24.39
CA GLN A 527 28.64 -17.33 -25.21
C GLN A 527 28.99 -15.84 -24.99
N ASN A 528 28.18 -15.09 -24.25
CA ASN A 528 28.37 -13.66 -23.97
C ASN A 528 28.23 -13.37 -22.45
N VAL A 529 28.73 -14.27 -21.59
CA VAL A 529 28.61 -14.15 -20.12
C VAL A 529 29.21 -12.83 -19.62
N GLU A 530 30.32 -12.40 -20.20
CA GLU A 530 31.09 -11.21 -19.86
C GLU A 530 30.45 -9.89 -20.28
N GLU A 531 29.38 -9.90 -21.10
CA GLU A 531 28.54 -8.72 -21.40
C GLU A 531 27.51 -8.45 -20.30
N PHE A 532 27.12 -9.46 -19.53
CA PHE A 532 26.04 -9.38 -18.53
C PHE A 532 26.55 -9.43 -17.09
N ASN A 533 25.79 -8.86 -16.15
CA ASN A 533 25.96 -9.15 -14.73
C ASN A 533 25.10 -10.38 -14.39
N TRP A 534 25.43 -11.15 -13.36
CA TRP A 534 24.71 -12.39 -13.04
C TRP A 534 24.40 -12.54 -11.54
N PHE A 535 23.24 -13.12 -11.24
CA PHE A 535 22.85 -13.51 -9.88
C PHE A 535 22.07 -14.84 -9.87
N SER A 536 22.18 -15.58 -8.77
CA SER A 536 21.48 -16.85 -8.61
C SER A 536 19.99 -16.63 -8.33
N HIS A 537 19.12 -17.30 -9.08
CA HIS A 537 17.66 -17.32 -8.86
C HIS A 537 17.16 -18.70 -8.37
N MET A 538 18.05 -19.46 -7.71
CA MET A 538 17.89 -20.86 -7.27
C MET A 538 17.81 -21.89 -8.41
N TRP A 539 18.06 -23.17 -8.10
CA TRP A 539 18.20 -24.22 -9.13
C TRP A 539 16.90 -24.50 -9.90
N LYS A 540 15.80 -24.77 -9.17
CA LYS A 540 14.50 -25.18 -9.73
C LYS A 540 13.46 -24.05 -9.79
N HIS A 541 13.88 -22.77 -9.70
CA HIS A 541 12.96 -21.64 -9.51
C HIS A 541 11.93 -21.88 -8.37
N GLN A 542 12.31 -22.65 -7.33
CA GLN A 542 11.41 -23.09 -6.27
C GLN A 542 11.45 -22.15 -5.05
N GLN A 543 10.28 -21.78 -4.55
CA GLN A 543 10.09 -20.74 -3.52
C GLN A 543 10.65 -21.16 -2.14
N PRO A 544 11.54 -20.39 -1.48
CA PRO A 544 12.19 -20.77 -0.22
C PRO A 544 11.29 -21.14 0.95
N HIS A 545 10.08 -20.58 1.05
CA HIS A 545 9.13 -20.90 2.12
C HIS A 545 8.62 -22.35 2.09
N LEU A 546 8.88 -23.08 1.00
CA LEU A 546 8.51 -24.49 0.81
C LEU A 546 9.54 -25.46 1.40
N TYR A 547 10.64 -24.95 1.97
CA TYR A 547 11.70 -25.74 2.60
C TYR A 547 11.71 -25.45 4.10
N ASP A 548 11.39 -26.46 4.91
CA ASP A 548 11.56 -26.41 6.38
C ASP A 548 12.89 -27.08 6.82
N ASN A 549 13.75 -27.46 5.87
CA ASN A 549 15.06 -28.09 6.11
C ASN A 549 16.20 -27.32 5.41
N LEU A 550 17.16 -26.83 6.21
CA LEU A 550 18.29 -26.02 5.72
C LEU A 550 19.22 -26.80 4.77
N THR A 551 19.50 -28.08 5.06
CA THR A 551 20.43 -28.90 4.27
C THR A 551 19.88 -29.15 2.87
N LEU A 552 18.57 -29.40 2.74
CA LEU A 552 17.92 -29.56 1.44
C LEU A 552 17.98 -28.26 0.61
N LEU A 553 17.65 -27.11 1.23
CA LEU A 553 17.73 -25.80 0.57
C LEU A 553 19.17 -25.47 0.11
N MET A 554 20.16 -25.76 0.95
CA MET A 554 21.58 -25.58 0.60
C MET A 554 22.01 -26.50 -0.55
N ALA A 555 21.60 -27.78 -0.56
CA ALA A 555 21.93 -28.72 -1.63
C ALA A 555 21.36 -28.26 -2.99
N GLU A 556 20.16 -27.66 -3.02
CA GLU A 556 19.63 -27.09 -4.26
C GLU A 556 20.34 -25.81 -4.69
N MET A 557 20.72 -24.93 -3.75
CA MET A 557 21.57 -23.78 -4.07
C MET A 557 22.94 -24.20 -4.61
N GLN A 558 23.51 -25.32 -4.12
CA GLN A 558 24.78 -25.88 -4.58
C GLN A 558 24.70 -26.41 -6.02
N MET A 559 23.57 -26.98 -6.46
CA MET A 559 23.39 -27.38 -7.86
C MET A 559 23.42 -26.17 -8.82
N ASN A 560 22.74 -25.06 -8.48
CA ASN A 560 22.81 -23.84 -9.30
C ASN A 560 24.22 -23.23 -9.30
N HIS A 561 24.98 -23.38 -8.20
CA HIS A 561 26.36 -22.91 -8.07
C HIS A 561 27.37 -23.80 -8.81
N ALA A 562 27.07 -25.09 -8.97
CA ALA A 562 27.86 -25.99 -9.82
C ALA A 562 27.67 -25.63 -11.31
N PHE A 563 26.42 -25.49 -11.76
CA PHE A 563 26.08 -25.03 -13.11
C PHE A 563 26.74 -23.68 -13.45
N ALA A 564 26.73 -22.73 -12.52
CA ALA A 564 27.40 -21.45 -12.69
C ALA A 564 28.90 -21.61 -13.01
N LYS A 565 29.60 -22.48 -12.26
CA LYS A 565 31.03 -22.77 -12.50
C LYS A 565 31.29 -23.53 -13.79
N GLU A 566 30.41 -24.45 -14.17
CA GLU A 566 30.49 -25.22 -15.41
C GLU A 566 30.40 -24.31 -16.65
N HIS A 567 29.57 -23.26 -16.58
CA HIS A 567 29.36 -22.29 -17.66
C HIS A 567 30.07 -20.94 -17.44
N ASN A 568 31.10 -20.87 -16.58
CA ASN A 568 31.90 -19.67 -16.27
C ASN A 568 31.12 -18.43 -15.78
N ILE A 569 29.88 -18.60 -15.29
CA ILE A 569 29.06 -17.53 -14.72
C ILE A 569 29.67 -17.08 -13.38
N PRO A 570 29.89 -15.77 -13.15
CA PRO A 570 30.45 -15.25 -11.89
C PRO A 570 29.64 -15.65 -10.64
N THR A 571 30.31 -16.23 -9.64
CA THR A 571 29.68 -16.73 -8.40
C THR A 571 29.86 -15.82 -7.18
N ASP A 572 30.58 -14.70 -7.32
CA ASP A 572 31.06 -13.82 -6.25
C ASP A 572 30.35 -12.47 -6.16
N SER A 573 29.32 -12.23 -6.98
CA SER A 573 28.58 -10.96 -7.07
C SER A 573 27.92 -10.50 -5.75
N GLY A 574 27.77 -11.40 -4.77
CA GLY A 574 27.18 -11.10 -3.46
C GLY A 574 25.70 -10.72 -3.50
N TYR A 575 25.04 -10.90 -4.65
CA TYR A 575 23.65 -10.59 -4.91
C TYR A 575 22.89 -11.87 -5.31
N SER A 576 21.70 -12.07 -4.77
CA SER A 576 20.77 -13.14 -5.16
C SER A 576 19.35 -12.71 -4.81
N ILE A 577 18.39 -13.20 -5.58
CA ILE A 577 16.97 -12.89 -5.44
C ILE A 577 16.24 -14.23 -5.44
N SER A 578 15.31 -14.43 -4.50
CA SER A 578 14.56 -15.68 -4.44
C SER A 578 13.38 -15.68 -5.42
N PRO A 579 12.99 -16.86 -5.94
CA PRO A 579 11.77 -17.06 -6.72
C PRO A 579 10.56 -16.36 -6.09
N HIS A 580 9.96 -15.44 -6.85
CA HIS A 580 8.84 -14.59 -6.43
C HIS A 580 9.06 -13.84 -5.09
N HIS A 581 10.29 -13.44 -4.76
CA HIS A 581 10.68 -12.77 -3.50
C HIS A 581 10.40 -13.53 -2.19
N SER A 582 9.95 -14.78 -2.28
CA SER A 582 9.54 -15.57 -1.12
C SER A 582 10.68 -15.80 -0.14
N GLY A 583 10.41 -15.60 1.14
CA GLY A 583 11.38 -15.76 2.22
C GLY A 583 12.34 -14.57 2.41
N VAL A 584 12.37 -13.59 1.49
CA VAL A 584 13.03 -12.30 1.76
C VAL A 584 12.13 -11.50 2.71
N TYR A 585 10.88 -11.32 2.31
CA TYR A 585 9.81 -10.82 3.16
C TYR A 585 8.46 -11.49 2.80
N PRO A 586 7.68 -12.02 3.77
CA PRO A 586 8.07 -12.26 5.17
C PRO A 586 9.36 -13.08 5.27
N ALA A 587 10.23 -12.72 6.22
CA ALA A 587 11.54 -13.33 6.33
C ALA A 587 11.42 -14.83 6.66
N HIS A 588 12.23 -15.66 6.01
CA HIS A 588 12.37 -17.09 6.28
C HIS A 588 13.82 -17.39 6.63
N GLU A 589 14.10 -17.69 7.90
CA GLU A 589 15.48 -17.72 8.43
C GLU A 589 16.41 -18.70 7.67
N LEU A 590 15.84 -19.78 7.13
CA LEU A 590 16.61 -20.76 6.35
C LEU A 590 17.17 -20.18 5.05
N LEU A 591 16.48 -19.22 4.42
CA LEU A 591 16.94 -18.55 3.21
C LEU A 591 18.21 -17.72 3.50
N TYR A 592 18.14 -16.82 4.49
CA TYR A 592 19.26 -15.98 4.90
C TYR A 592 20.49 -16.80 5.34
N MET A 593 20.27 -17.96 5.99
CA MET A 593 21.35 -18.89 6.35
C MET A 593 21.95 -19.63 5.15
N ALA A 594 21.13 -20.15 4.23
CA ALA A 594 21.60 -20.89 3.05
C ALA A 594 22.36 -19.96 2.08
N TRP A 595 21.82 -18.77 1.83
CA TRP A 595 22.43 -17.75 0.97
C TRP A 595 23.83 -17.36 1.42
N LYS A 596 24.04 -17.12 2.72
CA LYS A 596 25.40 -16.84 3.23
C LYS A 596 26.37 -18.00 3.04
N LYS A 597 25.91 -19.23 3.28
CA LYS A 597 26.77 -20.43 3.26
C LYS A 597 27.12 -20.90 1.85
N VAL A 598 26.27 -20.65 0.85
CA VAL A 598 26.47 -21.15 -0.53
C VAL A 598 26.85 -20.03 -1.50
N TRP A 599 26.29 -18.83 -1.35
CA TRP A 599 26.42 -17.73 -2.31
C TRP A 599 27.04 -16.45 -1.72
N GLN A 600 27.45 -16.47 -0.44
CA GLN A 600 28.05 -15.34 0.28
C GLN A 600 27.25 -14.02 0.15
N VAL A 601 25.91 -14.13 0.04
CA VAL A 601 25.03 -12.99 -0.26
C VAL A 601 25.15 -11.89 0.80
N LYS A 602 25.37 -10.67 0.32
CA LYS A 602 25.41 -9.42 1.10
C LYS A 602 24.20 -8.53 0.81
N VAL A 603 23.63 -8.64 -0.40
CA VAL A 603 22.49 -7.85 -0.86
C VAL A 603 21.41 -8.72 -1.48
N THR A 604 20.15 -8.35 -1.27
CA THR A 604 19.00 -8.85 -2.04
C THR A 604 17.99 -7.71 -2.24
N SER A 605 16.93 -7.95 -3.00
CA SER A 605 15.85 -6.98 -3.20
C SER A 605 14.47 -7.63 -3.08
N THR A 606 13.47 -6.85 -2.69
CA THR A 606 12.08 -7.30 -2.60
C THR A 606 11.09 -6.18 -2.88
N GLU A 607 9.99 -6.50 -3.54
CA GLU A 607 8.86 -5.61 -3.69
C GLU A 607 7.83 -5.73 -2.54
N GLU A 608 7.99 -6.72 -1.66
CA GLU A 608 7.00 -7.14 -0.67
C GLU A 608 7.05 -6.34 0.65
N TYR A 609 8.16 -5.65 0.96
CA TYR A 609 8.40 -5.01 2.27
C TYR A 609 8.13 -3.50 2.28
N PRO A 610 7.41 -2.97 3.30
CA PRO A 610 6.71 -3.68 4.38
C PRO A 610 5.36 -4.27 3.94
N HIS A 611 4.86 -3.84 2.78
CA HIS A 611 3.70 -4.36 2.07
C HIS A 611 3.97 -4.33 0.56
N LEU A 612 3.37 -5.24 -0.20
CA LEU A 612 3.48 -5.24 -1.67
C LEU A 612 2.98 -3.90 -2.27
N ARG A 613 1.98 -3.28 -1.62
CA ARG A 613 1.30 -2.06 -2.04
C ARG A 613 0.91 -1.15 -0.87
N PRO A 614 0.76 0.17 -1.09
CA PRO A 614 1.15 0.90 -2.30
C PRO A 614 2.67 1.09 -2.41
N ALA A 615 3.21 1.09 -3.64
CA ALA A 615 4.66 1.05 -3.89
C ALA A 615 5.45 2.19 -3.20
N ARG A 616 4.86 3.38 -3.04
CA ARG A 616 5.42 4.51 -2.27
C ARG A 616 5.86 4.18 -0.83
N LEU A 617 5.30 3.12 -0.24
CA LEU A 617 5.63 2.66 1.11
C LEU A 617 6.73 1.59 1.14
N ARG A 618 7.26 1.13 0.00
CA ARG A 618 8.37 0.16 -0.05
C ARG A 618 9.64 0.77 0.53
N ARG A 619 10.35 0.02 1.36
CA ARG A 619 11.51 0.50 2.15
C ARG A 619 12.66 -0.51 2.10
N GLY A 620 13.84 -0.10 2.57
CA GLY A 620 14.94 -1.02 2.84
C GLY A 620 14.85 -1.61 4.25
N PHE A 621 15.63 -2.67 4.50
CA PHE A 621 16.01 -3.10 5.85
C PHE A 621 17.29 -3.93 5.82
N ILE A 622 17.96 -4.07 6.97
CA ILE A 622 19.07 -5.02 7.13
C ILE A 622 18.63 -6.16 8.04
N HIS A 623 18.65 -7.39 7.54
CA HIS A 623 18.39 -8.59 8.34
C HIS A 623 19.49 -9.62 8.22
N ARG A 624 19.92 -10.19 9.36
CA ARG A 624 21.09 -11.08 9.46
C ARG A 624 22.35 -10.54 8.75
N ASN A 625 22.57 -9.24 8.69
CA ASN A 625 23.65 -8.59 7.91
C ASN A 625 23.58 -8.85 6.39
N ILE A 626 22.38 -9.11 5.84
CA ILE A 626 22.08 -8.97 4.42
C ILE A 626 21.27 -7.68 4.28
N MET A 627 21.70 -6.81 3.36
CA MET A 627 21.00 -5.58 3.00
C MET A 627 19.87 -5.91 2.03
N VAL A 628 18.64 -5.54 2.37
CA VAL A 628 17.45 -5.75 1.55
C VAL A 628 16.98 -4.41 1.00
N LEU A 629 16.90 -4.31 -0.33
CA LEU A 629 16.52 -3.08 -1.04
C LEU A 629 15.09 -3.14 -1.59
N PRO A 630 14.36 -2.01 -1.65
CA PRO A 630 13.03 -1.97 -2.25
C PRO A 630 13.13 -2.15 -3.77
N ARG A 631 12.45 -3.16 -4.29
CA ARG A 631 12.35 -3.43 -5.72
C ARG A 631 11.13 -2.76 -6.32
N GLN A 632 11.28 -2.29 -7.55
CA GLN A 632 10.28 -1.52 -8.28
C GLN A 632 9.71 -2.33 -9.45
N THR A 633 8.44 -2.08 -9.76
CA THR A 633 7.70 -2.70 -10.87
C THR A 633 7.66 -1.75 -12.06
N CYS A 634 7.78 -2.29 -13.28
CA CYS A 634 7.81 -1.50 -14.52
C CYS A 634 6.52 -1.58 -15.36
N GLY A 635 5.44 -2.19 -14.83
CA GLY A 635 4.19 -2.44 -15.54
C GLY A 635 4.19 -3.69 -16.45
N LEU A 636 5.36 -4.26 -16.72
CA LEU A 636 5.50 -5.51 -17.47
C LEU A 636 5.33 -6.74 -16.55
N PHE A 637 4.67 -7.77 -17.06
CA PHE A 637 4.39 -9.05 -16.38
C PHE A 637 4.99 -10.22 -17.18
N THR A 638 5.12 -11.41 -16.59
CA THR A 638 5.74 -12.57 -17.27
C THR A 638 5.07 -12.97 -18.59
N HIS A 639 3.78 -12.67 -18.76
CA HIS A 639 3.00 -12.95 -19.96
C HIS A 639 2.92 -11.79 -20.97
N THR A 640 3.39 -10.58 -20.63
CA THR A 640 3.40 -9.44 -21.57
C THR A 640 4.62 -9.52 -22.49
N MET A 641 4.49 -10.36 -23.52
CA MET A 641 5.45 -10.56 -24.60
C MET A 641 5.09 -9.81 -25.90
N TYR A 642 3.83 -9.39 -26.02
CA TYR A 642 3.27 -8.78 -27.23
C TYR A 642 2.53 -7.49 -26.88
N ILE A 643 2.70 -6.42 -27.66
CA ILE A 643 2.13 -5.09 -27.36
C ILE A 643 0.59 -5.12 -27.34
N ASP A 644 -0.02 -5.85 -28.27
CA ASP A 644 -1.47 -6.06 -28.35
C ASP A 644 -2.03 -6.91 -27.19
N ARG A 645 -1.17 -7.53 -26.38
CA ARG A 645 -1.54 -8.28 -25.16
C ARG A 645 -1.18 -7.54 -23.87
N TYR A 646 -0.61 -6.34 -23.96
CA TYR A 646 -0.40 -5.49 -22.78
C TYR A 646 -1.75 -5.02 -22.21
N PRO A 647 -1.97 -5.02 -20.88
CA PRO A 647 -3.22 -4.54 -20.29
C PRO A 647 -3.48 -3.06 -20.59
N GLY A 648 -4.43 -2.79 -21.49
CA GLY A 648 -4.73 -1.44 -22.01
C GLY A 648 -4.00 -1.07 -23.30
N GLY A 649 -3.30 -2.02 -23.94
CA GLY A 649 -2.62 -1.83 -25.23
C GLY A 649 -1.44 -0.86 -25.16
N ARG A 650 -0.98 -0.41 -26.33
CA ARG A 650 0.17 0.50 -26.45
C ARG A 650 0.00 1.77 -25.62
N ASP A 651 -1.15 2.43 -25.73
CA ASP A 651 -1.38 3.74 -25.15
C ASP A 651 -1.20 3.73 -23.62
N LYS A 652 -1.59 2.63 -22.95
CA LYS A 652 -1.41 2.47 -21.50
C LYS A 652 0.04 2.24 -21.07
N LEU A 653 0.86 1.61 -21.93
CA LEU A 653 2.30 1.50 -21.70
C LEU A 653 3.00 2.84 -21.95
N ASP A 654 2.63 3.51 -23.05
CA ASP A 654 3.19 4.81 -23.44
C ASP A 654 2.82 5.92 -22.44
N GLU A 655 1.62 5.88 -21.84
CA GLU A 655 1.24 6.74 -20.70
C GLU A 655 2.15 6.53 -19.47
N SER A 656 2.46 5.29 -19.12
CA SER A 656 3.36 4.97 -17.99
C SER A 656 4.79 5.51 -18.20
N ILE A 657 5.24 5.50 -19.45
CA ILE A 657 6.53 6.01 -19.92
C ILE A 657 6.55 7.55 -19.99
N GLN A 658 5.47 8.17 -20.45
CA GLN A 658 5.38 9.61 -20.74
C GLN A 658 4.67 10.37 -19.62
N GLY A 659 5.37 10.52 -18.49
CA GLY A 659 4.85 11.25 -17.33
C GLY A 659 4.08 10.39 -16.30
N GLY A 660 3.71 9.14 -16.66
CA GLY A 660 3.00 8.21 -15.78
C GLY A 660 3.86 7.46 -14.76
N GLU A 661 3.41 6.27 -14.35
CA GLU A 661 3.91 5.53 -13.17
C GLU A 661 5.41 5.19 -13.26
N LEU A 662 5.89 4.66 -14.40
CA LEU A 662 7.31 4.29 -14.53
C LEU A 662 8.22 5.52 -14.50
N PHE A 663 7.85 6.58 -15.22
CA PHE A 663 8.57 7.86 -15.18
C PHE A 663 8.64 8.43 -13.76
N GLN A 664 7.48 8.56 -13.10
CA GLN A 664 7.38 9.11 -11.74
C GLN A 664 8.16 8.27 -10.72
N THR A 665 8.18 6.94 -10.88
CA THR A 665 8.96 6.03 -10.02
C THR A 665 10.45 6.38 -10.07
N ILE A 666 11.01 6.59 -11.27
CA ILE A 666 12.43 6.97 -11.45
C ILE A 666 12.69 8.40 -10.93
N VAL A 667 11.75 9.33 -11.13
CA VAL A 667 11.89 10.70 -10.61
C VAL A 667 11.94 10.73 -9.08
N TYR A 668 11.07 10.02 -8.37
CA TYR A 668 10.94 10.13 -6.91
C TYR A 668 11.96 9.29 -6.10
N ASN A 669 12.57 8.24 -6.69
CA ASN A 669 13.50 7.36 -5.99
C ASN A 669 14.95 7.60 -6.42
N PRO A 670 15.87 7.99 -5.52
CA PRO A 670 17.31 8.10 -5.83
C PRO A 670 17.96 6.80 -6.33
N ILE A 671 17.43 5.64 -5.93
CA ILE A 671 17.92 4.32 -6.28
C ILE A 671 16.75 3.46 -6.76
N ASN A 672 16.86 2.95 -7.98
CA ASN A 672 15.82 2.18 -8.66
C ASN A 672 16.36 0.80 -9.05
N ILE A 673 15.73 -0.26 -8.54
CA ILE A 673 16.01 -1.64 -8.95
C ILE A 673 14.72 -2.19 -9.54
N PHE A 674 14.65 -2.36 -10.85
CA PHE A 674 13.46 -2.84 -11.54
C PHE A 674 13.48 -4.35 -11.73
N MET A 675 12.35 -4.97 -11.41
CA MET A 675 12.06 -6.35 -11.79
C MET A 675 11.55 -6.40 -13.23
N THR A 676 12.19 -7.26 -14.04
CA THR A 676 11.68 -7.80 -15.31
C THR A 676 11.95 -9.30 -15.36
N HIS A 677 11.38 -10.00 -16.34
CA HIS A 677 11.57 -11.44 -16.53
C HIS A 677 12.06 -11.70 -17.96
N MET A 678 12.75 -12.83 -18.17
CA MET A 678 13.30 -13.25 -19.47
C MET A 678 12.32 -13.04 -20.65
N SER A 679 11.06 -13.44 -20.49
CA SER A 679 10.03 -13.33 -21.53
C SER A 679 9.71 -11.90 -21.98
N ASN A 680 9.99 -10.87 -21.17
CA ASN A 680 9.79 -9.46 -21.54
C ASN A 680 10.80 -8.95 -22.60
N TYR A 681 11.83 -9.74 -22.89
CA TYR A 681 12.87 -9.45 -23.88
C TYR A 681 12.76 -10.34 -25.13
N GLY A 682 11.84 -11.31 -25.15
CA GLY A 682 11.47 -12.07 -26.36
C GLY A 682 10.33 -11.41 -27.14
N SER A 683 10.06 -11.94 -28.33
CA SER A 683 8.99 -11.47 -29.24
C SER A 683 9.03 -9.95 -29.46
N ASP A 684 8.04 -9.18 -29.00
CA ASP A 684 7.98 -7.72 -29.25
C ASP A 684 9.00 -6.93 -28.41
N ARG A 685 9.83 -7.60 -27.58
CA ARG A 685 10.94 -7.00 -26.82
C ARG A 685 10.51 -5.81 -25.94
N LEU A 686 9.32 -5.91 -25.34
CA LEU A 686 8.65 -4.80 -24.65
C LEU A 686 9.51 -4.13 -23.57
N ALA A 687 10.37 -4.87 -22.86
CA ALA A 687 11.28 -4.28 -21.87
C ALA A 687 12.34 -3.36 -22.52
N LEU A 688 12.89 -3.73 -23.68
CA LEU A 688 13.85 -2.90 -24.41
C LEU A 688 13.21 -1.58 -24.85
N TYR A 689 12.00 -1.66 -25.43
CA TYR A 689 11.20 -0.49 -25.78
C TYR A 689 10.92 0.40 -24.56
N THR A 690 10.47 -0.20 -23.46
CA THR A 690 10.03 0.50 -22.25
C THR A 690 11.17 1.27 -21.60
N PHE A 691 12.31 0.62 -21.32
CA PHE A 691 13.44 1.29 -20.68
C PHE A 691 14.13 2.31 -21.59
N GLN A 692 14.31 2.00 -22.88
CA GLN A 692 14.91 2.98 -23.80
C GLN A 692 14.03 4.22 -23.99
N SER A 693 12.70 4.06 -23.97
CA SER A 693 11.77 5.19 -24.10
C SER A 693 11.70 6.06 -22.85
N VAL A 694 11.60 5.48 -21.64
CA VAL A 694 11.54 6.29 -20.41
C VAL A 694 12.87 7.00 -20.12
N ILE A 695 14.01 6.37 -20.41
CA ILE A 695 15.34 6.98 -20.25
C ILE A 695 15.49 8.20 -21.18
N LYS A 696 15.04 8.12 -22.44
CA LYS A 696 14.94 9.29 -23.33
C LYS A 696 14.04 10.37 -22.73
N PHE A 697 12.81 10.02 -22.35
CA PHE A 697 11.83 10.98 -21.84
C PHE A 697 12.32 11.72 -20.58
N LEU A 698 13.01 11.02 -19.67
CA LEU A 698 13.71 11.60 -18.51
C LEU A 698 14.76 12.64 -18.91
N GLN A 699 15.61 12.35 -19.91
CA GLN A 699 16.64 13.31 -20.35
C GLN A 699 16.04 14.59 -20.94
N CYS A 700 14.86 14.51 -21.57
CA CYS A 700 14.21 15.66 -22.19
C CYS A 700 13.52 16.57 -21.17
N TRP A 701 12.81 15.98 -20.19
CA TRP A 701 11.97 16.71 -19.24
C TRP A 701 12.59 16.95 -17.86
N THR A 702 13.79 16.42 -17.60
CA THR A 702 14.46 16.56 -16.31
C THR A 702 15.95 16.87 -16.43
N ASN A 703 16.51 17.45 -15.36
CA ASN A 703 17.95 17.64 -15.17
C ASN A 703 18.61 16.46 -14.42
N LEU A 704 17.95 15.29 -14.39
CA LEU A 704 18.44 14.12 -13.68
C LEU A 704 19.67 13.52 -14.35
N LYS A 705 20.67 13.18 -13.54
CA LYS A 705 21.87 12.44 -13.92
C LYS A 705 21.64 10.96 -13.66
N LEU A 706 21.45 10.18 -14.72
CA LEU A 706 21.21 8.74 -14.63
C LEU A 706 22.56 7.99 -14.62
N ALA A 707 22.71 6.99 -13.76
CA ALA A 707 23.87 6.10 -13.71
C ALA A 707 23.48 4.69 -13.24
N SER A 708 24.39 3.72 -13.34
CA SER A 708 24.24 2.38 -12.76
C SER A 708 25.46 2.00 -11.94
N ALA A 709 25.27 1.10 -10.96
CA ALA A 709 26.35 0.58 -10.11
C ALA A 709 26.03 -0.85 -9.61
N PRO A 710 27.02 -1.63 -9.15
CA PRO A 710 26.79 -2.97 -8.61
C PRO A 710 25.85 -2.97 -7.39
N PRO A 711 25.04 -4.04 -7.18
CA PRO A 711 24.07 -4.11 -6.08
C PRO A 711 24.62 -3.81 -4.68
N ILE A 712 25.89 -4.17 -4.40
CA ILE A 712 26.56 -3.87 -3.13
C ILE A 712 26.72 -2.36 -2.92
N GLN A 713 27.22 -1.65 -3.93
CA GLN A 713 27.39 -0.20 -3.87
C GLN A 713 26.03 0.52 -3.79
N LEU A 714 25.02 0.04 -4.52
CA LEU A 714 23.65 0.56 -4.41
C LEU A 714 23.09 0.39 -3.00
N ALA A 715 23.38 -0.73 -2.32
CA ALA A 715 22.93 -0.95 -0.96
C ALA A 715 23.62 -0.03 0.06
N GLU A 716 24.93 0.15 -0.08
CA GLU A 716 25.70 1.08 0.75
C GLU A 716 25.21 2.53 0.57
N MET A 717 24.96 2.96 -0.67
CA MET A 717 24.35 4.26 -0.96
C MET A 717 22.93 4.39 -0.37
N TYR A 718 22.12 3.33 -0.42
CA TYR A 718 20.76 3.35 0.12
C TYR A 718 20.73 3.60 1.63
N PHE A 719 21.50 2.85 2.42
CA PHE A 719 21.51 3.01 3.88
C PHE A 719 22.33 4.21 4.36
N GLN A 720 23.16 4.82 3.49
CA GLN A 720 23.73 6.16 3.71
C GLN A 720 22.67 7.27 3.53
N LEU A 721 21.78 7.15 2.53
CA LEU A 721 20.68 8.08 2.30
C LEU A 721 19.55 7.92 3.33
N HIS A 722 19.31 6.69 3.81
CA HIS A 722 18.19 6.31 4.65
C HIS A 722 18.64 5.50 5.89
N PRO A 723 19.45 6.09 6.80
CA PRO A 723 19.96 5.39 7.98
C PRO A 723 18.86 4.97 8.96
N GLU A 724 17.69 5.63 8.93
CA GLU A 724 16.51 5.25 9.71
C GLU A 724 15.79 3.99 9.18
N GLU A 725 16.15 3.52 7.98
CA GLU A 725 15.62 2.29 7.37
C GLU A 725 16.51 1.06 7.61
N VAL A 726 17.66 1.21 8.28
CA VAL A 726 18.53 0.06 8.64
C VAL A 726 17.79 -0.95 9.52
N ASP A 727 17.02 -0.44 10.49
CA ASP A 727 16.17 -1.22 11.38
C ASP A 727 14.97 -1.80 10.61
N PRO A 728 14.77 -3.13 10.56
CA PRO A 728 13.52 -3.69 10.06
C PRO A 728 12.34 -3.25 10.94
N VAL A 729 11.13 -3.30 10.37
CA VAL A 729 9.87 -3.17 11.11
C VAL A 729 8.98 -4.33 10.66
N TRP A 730 8.98 -5.41 11.45
CA TRP A 730 8.21 -6.61 11.14
C TRP A 730 6.71 -6.31 11.14
N GLY A 731 6.09 -6.41 9.97
CA GLY A 731 4.64 -6.36 9.79
C GLY A 731 3.99 -7.73 9.94
N ASN A 732 2.67 -7.73 10.16
CA ASN A 732 1.87 -8.95 10.24
C ASN A 732 1.73 -9.64 8.87
N PRO A 733 2.27 -10.86 8.67
CA PRO A 733 2.14 -11.58 7.40
C PRO A 733 0.71 -12.00 7.04
N CYS A 734 -0.23 -11.90 7.99
CA CYS A 734 -1.61 -12.30 7.80
C CYS A 734 -2.54 -11.19 7.30
N ASP A 735 -2.11 -9.92 7.37
CA ASP A 735 -2.91 -8.77 6.91
C ASP A 735 -2.76 -8.56 5.39
N ASP A 736 -1.78 -9.20 4.75
CA ASP A 736 -1.60 -9.24 3.30
C ASP A 736 -1.77 -10.68 2.75
N ALA A 737 -2.72 -10.84 1.83
CA ALA A 737 -3.04 -12.13 1.20
C ALA A 737 -1.89 -12.69 0.33
N ARG A 738 -0.98 -11.83 -0.16
CA ARG A 738 0.25 -12.23 -0.85
C ARG A 738 1.25 -12.81 0.14
N HIS A 739 1.56 -12.06 1.22
CA HIS A 739 2.50 -12.50 2.26
C HIS A 739 2.11 -13.85 2.84
N LYS A 740 0.84 -14.01 3.24
CA LYS A 740 0.28 -15.26 3.76
C LYS A 740 0.41 -16.44 2.79
N LYS A 741 0.50 -16.20 1.47
CA LYS A 741 0.68 -17.23 0.44
C LYS A 741 2.14 -17.57 0.14
N ILE A 742 3.10 -16.75 0.58
CA ILE A 742 4.56 -16.96 0.39
C ILE A 742 5.33 -17.20 1.72
N TRP A 743 4.58 -17.53 2.78
CA TRP A 743 5.05 -17.83 4.15
C TRP A 743 5.07 -19.34 4.41
N SER A 744 5.92 -19.85 5.31
CA SER A 744 5.97 -21.31 5.56
C SER A 744 4.65 -21.81 6.15
N LYS A 745 4.19 -22.96 5.66
CA LYS A 745 2.92 -23.60 6.03
C LYS A 745 2.87 -24.08 7.48
N THR A 746 4.01 -24.11 8.16
CA THR A 746 4.13 -24.40 9.60
C THR A 746 3.62 -23.24 10.48
N LYS A 747 3.55 -22.03 9.93
CA LYS A 747 3.18 -20.78 10.63
C LYS A 747 1.71 -20.45 10.40
N ASN A 748 1.03 -19.88 11.39
CA ASN A 748 -0.38 -19.50 11.27
C ASN A 748 -0.75 -18.21 12.03
N CYS A 749 -1.87 -17.58 11.65
CA CYS A 749 -2.31 -16.27 12.16
C CYS A 749 -2.83 -16.31 13.61
N GLU A 750 -3.16 -17.50 14.13
CA GLU A 750 -3.63 -17.66 15.50
C GLU A 750 -2.48 -17.82 16.50
N SER A 751 -1.27 -18.12 16.02
CA SER A 751 -0.07 -18.21 16.85
C SER A 751 0.48 -16.88 17.38
N LEU A 752 -0.05 -15.72 16.96
CA LEU A 752 0.38 -14.42 17.49
C LEU A 752 -0.45 -13.97 18.71
N PRO A 753 0.17 -13.36 19.74
CA PRO A 753 -0.52 -12.96 20.96
C PRO A 753 -1.56 -11.88 20.70
N LYS A 754 -2.78 -12.11 21.22
CA LYS A 754 -3.93 -11.22 21.07
C LYS A 754 -3.91 -10.05 22.07
N PHE A 755 -3.06 -10.12 23.11
CA PHE A 755 -2.78 -8.98 23.99
C PHE A 755 -1.36 -8.98 24.58
N LEU A 756 -0.89 -7.79 24.98
CA LEU A 756 0.43 -7.55 25.56
C LEU A 756 0.30 -6.90 26.94
N VAL A 757 0.94 -7.49 27.96
CA VAL A 757 1.14 -6.86 29.28
C VAL A 757 2.47 -6.09 29.27
N ILE A 758 2.40 -4.80 28.95
CA ILE A 758 3.58 -3.99 28.55
C ILE A 758 4.43 -3.46 29.71
N GLY A 759 3.94 -3.51 30.95
CA GLY A 759 4.66 -3.00 32.12
C GLY A 759 3.92 -1.88 32.87
N PRO A 760 4.66 -0.85 33.35
CA PRO A 760 6.12 -0.80 33.47
C PRO A 760 6.69 -1.82 34.47
N GLN A 761 8.02 -1.93 34.53
CA GLN A 761 8.70 -2.74 35.54
C GLN A 761 8.32 -2.29 36.97
N LYS A 762 8.21 -3.27 37.88
CA LYS A 762 7.96 -3.15 39.33
C LYS A 762 6.52 -2.88 39.81
N THR A 763 5.52 -2.88 38.93
CA THR A 763 4.14 -2.49 39.30
C THR A 763 3.18 -3.63 39.63
N GLY A 764 3.57 -4.89 39.42
CA GLY A 764 2.73 -6.08 39.71
C GLY A 764 2.64 -7.09 38.57
N THR A 765 3.29 -6.84 37.43
CA THR A 765 3.15 -7.61 36.17
C THR A 765 3.30 -9.14 36.30
N THR A 766 4.19 -9.66 37.14
CA THR A 766 4.27 -11.12 37.37
C THR A 766 3.06 -11.68 38.10
N ALA A 767 2.45 -10.93 39.03
CA ALA A 767 1.22 -11.36 39.69
C ALA A 767 0.08 -11.44 38.66
N LEU A 768 -0.07 -10.41 37.82
CA LEU A 768 -1.05 -10.41 36.75
C LEU A 768 -0.86 -11.60 35.78
N TYR A 769 0.38 -11.86 35.35
CA TYR A 769 0.74 -13.02 34.53
C TYR A 769 0.32 -14.34 35.20
N THR A 770 0.64 -14.53 36.49
CA THR A 770 0.27 -15.74 37.24
C THR A 770 -1.23 -15.88 37.42
N PHE A 771 -1.99 -14.78 37.55
CA PHE A 771 -3.46 -14.82 37.64
C PHE A 771 -4.10 -15.12 36.28
N LEU A 772 -3.63 -14.50 35.19
CA LEU A 772 -4.06 -14.79 33.82
C LEU A 772 -3.85 -16.27 33.45
N ALA A 773 -2.71 -16.85 33.83
CA ALA A 773 -2.37 -18.25 33.60
C ALA A 773 -3.21 -19.27 34.40
N MET A 774 -4.21 -18.83 35.19
CA MET A 774 -5.21 -19.72 35.82
C MET A 774 -6.43 -19.98 34.92
N HIS A 775 -6.61 -19.18 33.87
CA HIS A 775 -7.80 -19.20 33.03
C HIS A 775 -7.64 -20.17 31.86
N GLY A 776 -8.46 -21.22 31.78
CA GLY A 776 -8.30 -22.31 30.79
C GLY A 776 -8.28 -21.87 29.31
N SER A 777 -9.03 -20.81 28.98
CA SER A 777 -9.06 -20.18 27.64
C SER A 777 -7.86 -19.26 27.33
N ILE A 778 -6.94 -19.00 28.28
CA ILE A 778 -5.78 -18.11 28.12
C ILE A 778 -4.50 -18.95 28.11
N ALA A 779 -3.55 -18.61 27.23
CA ALA A 779 -2.19 -19.16 27.28
C ALA A 779 -1.15 -18.05 27.23
N SER A 780 -0.08 -18.18 28.02
CA SER A 780 1.09 -17.32 27.94
C SER A 780 2.06 -17.82 26.87
N ASN A 781 3.01 -16.98 26.49
CA ASN A 781 4.26 -17.43 25.86
C ASN A 781 4.93 -18.59 26.64
N ILE A 782 5.72 -19.41 25.92
CA ILE A 782 6.70 -20.31 26.51
C ILE A 782 7.74 -19.50 27.32
N PRO A 783 8.27 -20.02 28.45
CA PRO A 783 9.34 -19.34 29.17
C PRO A 783 10.65 -19.27 28.39
N SER A 784 11.26 -18.09 28.37
CA SER A 784 12.62 -17.88 27.86
C SER A 784 13.68 -18.39 28.85
N PRO A 785 14.77 -19.04 28.42
CA PRO A 785 15.88 -19.39 29.29
C PRO A 785 16.63 -18.15 29.80
N ASP A 786 16.68 -17.08 29.00
CA ASP A 786 17.41 -15.84 29.31
C ASP A 786 16.56 -14.85 30.13
N THR A 787 15.25 -14.80 29.86
CA THR A 787 14.34 -13.73 30.33
C THR A 787 13.10 -14.26 31.08
N PHE A 788 13.08 -15.56 31.40
CA PHE A 788 12.06 -16.24 32.20
C PHE A 788 10.64 -16.07 31.64
N GLU A 789 9.75 -15.41 32.39
CA GLU A 789 8.36 -15.17 32.01
C GLU A 789 8.20 -14.13 30.87
N GLU A 790 9.26 -13.40 30.51
CA GLU A 790 9.24 -12.34 29.49
C GLU A 790 9.93 -12.79 28.19
N VAL A 791 9.41 -12.39 27.03
CA VAL A 791 10.05 -12.65 25.71
C VAL A 791 10.97 -11.49 25.32
N GLN A 792 10.62 -10.26 25.69
CA GLN A 792 11.35 -9.02 25.42
C GLN A 792 11.72 -8.86 23.93
N PHE A 793 10.80 -9.20 23.02
CA PHE A 793 11.03 -9.15 21.57
C PHE A 793 11.11 -7.73 21.03
N PHE A 794 10.09 -6.89 21.28
CA PHE A 794 10.01 -5.56 20.67
C PHE A 794 11.10 -4.59 21.17
N ASN A 795 11.69 -4.83 22.35
CA ASN A 795 12.73 -3.99 22.95
C ASN A 795 14.15 -4.55 22.74
N GLY A 796 15.04 -3.74 22.17
CA GLY A 796 16.46 -4.09 22.05
C GLY A 796 16.74 -5.27 21.11
N ASN A 797 17.72 -6.10 21.48
CA ASN A 797 18.44 -6.97 20.53
C ASN A 797 17.66 -8.21 20.07
N ASN A 798 16.65 -8.67 20.81
CA ASN A 798 15.85 -9.84 20.43
C ASN A 798 15.03 -9.58 19.16
N TYR A 799 14.67 -8.31 18.88
CA TYR A 799 13.91 -7.94 17.68
C TYR A 799 14.59 -8.34 16.36
N TYR A 800 15.91 -8.29 16.33
CA TYR A 800 16.74 -8.64 15.16
C TYR A 800 16.97 -10.15 14.99
N ARG A 801 16.37 -10.98 15.87
CA ARG A 801 16.31 -12.44 15.68
C ARG A 801 15.25 -12.87 14.65
N GLY A 802 14.42 -11.93 14.19
CA GLY A 802 13.38 -12.15 13.17
C GLY A 802 12.01 -12.47 13.76
N LEU A 803 10.97 -12.40 12.93
CA LEU A 803 9.60 -12.77 13.32
C LEU A 803 9.50 -14.25 13.73
N ASP A 804 10.20 -15.14 13.03
CA ASP A 804 10.23 -16.58 13.31
C ASP A 804 10.59 -16.86 14.78
N TRP A 805 11.66 -16.23 15.27
CA TRP A 805 12.10 -16.35 16.67
C TRP A 805 11.05 -15.86 17.68
N TYR A 806 10.18 -14.92 17.30
CA TYR A 806 9.08 -14.48 18.17
C TYR A 806 7.94 -15.51 18.20
N MET A 807 7.63 -16.12 17.06
CA MET A 807 6.58 -17.13 16.93
C MET A 807 6.93 -18.46 17.61
N ASP A 808 8.21 -18.79 17.72
CA ASP A 808 8.70 -19.97 18.47
C ASP A 808 8.27 -19.97 19.95
N PHE A 809 7.91 -18.81 20.52
CA PHE A 809 7.35 -18.71 21.88
C PHE A 809 5.85 -19.05 21.98
N PHE A 810 5.17 -19.23 20.85
CA PHE A 810 3.73 -19.41 20.76
C PHE A 810 3.34 -20.56 19.79
N PRO A 811 3.94 -21.76 19.90
CA PRO A 811 3.68 -22.85 18.97
C PRO A 811 2.21 -23.26 19.00
N SER A 812 1.63 -23.48 17.83
CA SER A 812 0.22 -23.78 17.70
C SER A 812 -0.09 -25.24 18.05
N GLU A 813 -1.18 -25.45 18.80
CA GLU A 813 -1.69 -26.79 19.17
C GLU A 813 -2.11 -27.65 17.95
N SER A 814 -2.10 -27.08 16.74
CA SER A 814 -2.26 -27.81 15.47
C SER A 814 -1.02 -28.61 15.03
N LEU A 815 0.02 -28.72 15.86
CA LEU A 815 1.19 -29.58 15.64
C LEU A 815 1.10 -30.89 16.45
N PRO A 816 0.45 -31.94 15.93
CA PRO A 816 0.61 -33.27 16.51
C PRO A 816 2.07 -33.73 16.34
N ASN A 817 2.72 -34.09 17.45
CA ASN A 817 3.84 -35.05 17.62
C ASN A 817 4.98 -34.62 18.59
N LEU A 818 4.95 -33.44 19.23
CA LEU A 818 6.10 -32.96 20.06
C LEU A 818 5.87 -32.79 21.57
N THR A 819 4.67 -33.05 22.10
CA THR A 819 4.37 -32.94 23.55
C THR A 819 3.84 -34.23 24.19
N SER A 820 4.53 -35.35 23.95
CA SER A 820 4.25 -36.66 24.58
C SER A 820 5.41 -37.21 25.43
N ILE A 821 6.46 -36.41 25.69
CA ILE A 821 7.62 -36.81 26.52
C ILE A 821 7.93 -35.74 27.58
N SER A 822 7.03 -35.56 28.55
CA SER A 822 7.35 -35.11 29.93
C SER A 822 6.11 -35.10 30.84
N SER A 823 6.33 -35.18 32.16
CA SER A 823 5.32 -35.08 33.24
C SER A 823 4.17 -36.11 33.24
N SER A 824 4.51 -37.39 33.40
CA SER A 824 3.56 -38.42 33.84
C SER A 824 3.23 -38.32 35.34
N SER A 825 2.18 -37.57 35.75
CA SER A 825 1.62 -37.66 37.12
C SER A 825 0.28 -36.91 37.37
N SER A 826 -0.73 -37.06 36.51
CA SER A 826 -2.13 -36.76 36.90
C SER A 826 -3.15 -37.53 36.07
N SER A 827 -3.99 -38.34 36.71
CA SER A 827 -4.99 -39.18 36.06
C SER A 827 -6.35 -38.47 35.89
N MET A 828 -6.58 -37.84 34.74
CA MET A 828 -7.91 -37.58 34.18
C MET A 828 -7.81 -37.55 32.64
N PRO A 829 -8.72 -38.19 31.89
CA PRO A 829 -8.74 -38.07 30.43
C PRO A 829 -9.34 -36.72 30.02
N PRO A 830 -8.74 -35.98 29.07
CA PRO A 830 -9.36 -34.79 28.51
C PRO A 830 -10.55 -35.19 27.63
N THR A 831 -11.76 -34.82 28.03
CA THR A 831 -12.97 -34.97 27.20
C THR A 831 -12.85 -34.10 25.95
N ALA A 832 -12.85 -34.74 24.78
CA ALA A 832 -12.65 -34.08 23.49
C ALA A 832 -13.84 -33.15 23.12
N THR A 833 -13.80 -31.93 23.63
CA THR A 833 -14.83 -30.90 23.41
C THR A 833 -14.17 -29.63 22.87
N GLN A 834 -14.35 -29.42 21.56
CA GLN A 834 -14.01 -28.21 20.79
C GLN A 834 -12.63 -27.56 21.07
N SER A 835 -11.68 -27.81 20.15
CA SER A 835 -10.43 -27.04 20.08
C SER A 835 -10.74 -25.59 19.69
N SER A 836 -10.99 -24.75 20.70
CA SER A 836 -11.04 -23.31 20.57
C SER A 836 -9.61 -22.76 20.69
N SER A 837 -9.23 -21.87 19.77
CA SER A 837 -7.91 -21.26 19.80
C SER A 837 -7.73 -20.48 21.10
N ARG A 838 -6.75 -20.87 21.94
CA ARG A 838 -6.48 -20.18 23.20
C ARG A 838 -6.12 -18.72 22.95
N TYR A 839 -6.64 -17.84 23.81
CA TYR A 839 -6.45 -16.41 23.72
C TYR A 839 -5.05 -16.04 24.25
N MET A 840 -4.07 -16.07 23.35
CA MET A 840 -2.66 -16.00 23.73
C MET A 840 -2.19 -14.59 24.12
N PHE A 841 -1.22 -14.52 25.03
CA PHE A 841 -0.66 -13.25 25.49
C PHE A 841 0.84 -13.31 25.80
N GLU A 842 1.46 -12.13 25.73
CA GLU A 842 2.84 -11.92 26.17
C GLU A 842 2.87 -10.95 27.35
N LYS A 843 3.89 -11.07 28.20
CA LYS A 843 4.20 -10.08 29.25
C LYS A 843 5.68 -9.73 29.16
N SER A 844 6.00 -8.48 28.87
CA SER A 844 7.36 -7.94 28.98
C SER A 844 7.30 -6.54 29.54
N ALA A 845 7.69 -6.38 30.81
CA ALA A 845 7.51 -5.13 31.54
C ALA A 845 8.47 -4.01 31.10
N THR A 846 9.37 -4.31 30.17
CA THR A 846 10.31 -3.44 29.43
C THR A 846 9.69 -2.75 28.21
N TYR A 847 8.48 -3.13 27.80
CA TYR A 847 7.82 -2.54 26.63
C TYR A 847 7.29 -1.13 26.89
N PHE A 848 6.81 -0.84 28.10
CA PHE A 848 6.15 0.42 28.46
C PHE A 848 6.98 1.67 28.15
N ASP A 849 8.25 1.69 28.54
CA ASP A 849 9.16 2.83 28.42
C ASP A 849 10.09 2.78 27.18
N GLY A 850 9.85 1.86 26.24
CA GLY A 850 10.66 1.69 25.04
C GLY A 850 10.17 2.54 23.86
N GLU A 851 10.94 3.53 23.44
CA GLU A 851 10.56 4.52 22.41
C GLU A 851 10.11 3.91 21.07
N ALA A 852 10.84 2.94 20.54
CA ALA A 852 10.49 2.24 19.29
C ALA A 852 9.40 1.15 19.47
N VAL A 853 9.05 0.79 20.72
CA VAL A 853 8.21 -0.37 21.01
C VAL A 853 6.76 -0.20 20.52
N PRO A 854 6.06 0.93 20.75
CA PRO A 854 4.71 1.13 20.21
C PRO A 854 4.62 0.93 18.69
N LYS A 855 5.58 1.46 17.92
CA LYS A 855 5.65 1.29 16.46
C LYS A 855 5.86 -0.18 16.08
N ARG A 856 6.88 -0.82 16.65
CA ARG A 856 7.23 -2.22 16.35
C ARG A 856 6.11 -3.19 16.75
N ALA A 857 5.45 -2.95 17.87
CA ALA A 857 4.31 -3.73 18.34
C ALA A 857 3.07 -3.52 17.46
N HIS A 858 2.70 -2.27 17.14
CA HIS A 858 1.53 -1.99 16.30
C HIS A 858 1.69 -2.52 14.87
N THR A 859 2.89 -2.49 14.30
CA THR A 859 3.11 -2.97 12.93
C THR A 859 2.95 -4.49 12.82
N LEU A 860 3.31 -5.25 13.86
CA LEU A 860 3.11 -6.71 13.90
C LEU A 860 1.75 -7.14 14.47
N LEU A 861 1.18 -6.36 15.41
CA LEU A 861 0.01 -6.74 16.21
C LEU A 861 -1.01 -5.58 16.30
N PRO A 862 -1.48 -5.00 15.17
CA PRO A 862 -2.29 -3.78 15.17
C PRO A 862 -3.60 -3.91 15.98
N HIS A 863 -4.16 -5.12 16.03
CA HIS A 863 -5.42 -5.41 16.74
C HIS A 863 -5.25 -5.89 18.19
N ALA A 864 -4.01 -6.00 18.70
CA ALA A 864 -3.78 -6.49 20.05
C ALA A 864 -4.35 -5.53 21.12
N LYS A 865 -4.76 -6.08 22.26
CA LYS A 865 -5.04 -5.28 23.46
C LYS A 865 -3.75 -4.98 24.23
N ILE A 866 -3.64 -3.77 24.78
CA ILE A 866 -2.50 -3.27 25.53
C ILE A 866 -2.88 -3.12 26.99
N VAL A 867 -2.20 -3.84 27.88
CA VAL A 867 -2.48 -3.88 29.32
C VAL A 867 -1.27 -3.34 30.09
N THR A 868 -1.50 -2.34 30.93
CA THR A 868 -0.47 -1.67 31.74
C THR A 868 -0.93 -1.53 33.19
N ILE A 869 0.00 -1.58 34.14
CA ILE A 869 -0.29 -1.56 35.59
C ILE A 869 0.47 -0.39 36.22
N LEU A 870 -0.22 0.54 36.89
CA LEU A 870 0.39 1.75 37.46
C LEU A 870 0.26 1.79 38.99
N ILE A 871 1.35 2.16 39.66
CA ILE A 871 1.42 2.50 41.10
C ILE A 871 2.15 3.83 41.25
N SER A 872 2.09 4.47 42.44
CA SER A 872 2.86 5.70 42.72
C SER A 872 4.30 5.61 42.18
N PRO A 873 4.73 6.56 41.31
CA PRO A 873 6.02 6.47 40.62
C PRO A 873 7.20 6.53 41.59
N ALA A 874 7.02 7.15 42.78
CA ALA A 874 7.99 7.09 43.87
C ALA A 874 8.15 5.65 44.42
N LYS A 875 7.04 4.96 44.72
CA LYS A 875 7.06 3.54 45.14
C LYS A 875 7.68 2.64 44.05
N ARG A 876 7.38 2.89 42.77
CA ARG A 876 7.97 2.17 41.63
C ARG A 876 9.48 2.36 41.57
N ALA A 877 9.95 3.61 41.61
CA ALA A 877 11.37 3.95 41.55
C ALA A 877 12.17 3.30 42.70
N TYR A 878 11.64 3.36 43.92
CA TYR A 878 12.28 2.72 45.09
C TYR A 878 12.30 1.19 44.98
N SER A 879 11.23 0.58 44.49
CA SER A 879 11.20 -0.88 44.23
C SER A 879 12.13 -1.31 43.09
N TRP A 880 12.51 -0.41 42.17
CA TRP A 880 13.57 -0.64 41.19
C TRP A 880 14.97 -0.56 41.82
N TYR A 881 15.27 0.47 42.61
CA TYR A 881 16.53 0.53 43.37
C TYR A 881 16.72 -0.70 44.28
N GLN A 882 15.70 -1.08 45.05
CA GLN A 882 15.73 -2.30 45.88
C GLN A 882 15.76 -3.60 45.05
N HIS A 883 15.38 -3.57 43.77
CA HIS A 883 15.60 -4.69 42.85
C HIS A 883 17.09 -4.84 42.55
N GLN A 884 17.72 -3.76 42.08
CA GLN A 884 19.12 -3.74 41.70
C GLN A 884 20.02 -4.11 42.87
N LYS A 885 19.78 -3.54 44.06
CA LYS A 885 20.50 -3.89 45.29
C LYS A 885 20.40 -5.40 45.59
N ALA A 886 19.20 -5.96 45.50
CA ALA A 886 18.94 -7.40 45.69
C ALA A 886 19.33 -8.29 44.48
N HIS A 887 20.04 -7.75 43.48
CA HIS A 887 20.69 -8.46 42.39
C HIS A 887 22.22 -8.19 42.36
N GLY A 888 22.79 -7.57 43.40
CA GLY A 888 24.24 -7.35 43.51
C GLY A 888 24.78 -6.12 42.76
N ASP A 889 23.91 -5.27 42.22
CA ASP A 889 24.29 -4.05 41.49
C ASP A 889 25.23 -3.17 42.33
N VAL A 890 26.45 -2.94 41.85
CA VAL A 890 27.51 -2.24 42.58
C VAL A 890 27.11 -0.81 42.94
N ILE A 891 26.35 -0.14 42.06
CA ILE A 891 25.90 1.23 42.30
C ILE A 891 24.77 1.24 43.34
N ALA A 892 23.78 0.36 43.20
CA ALA A 892 22.68 0.27 44.17
C ALA A 892 23.14 -0.26 45.55
N ASN A 893 24.29 -0.94 45.63
CA ASN A 893 24.93 -1.30 46.88
C ASN A 893 25.69 -0.13 47.51
N ASN A 894 26.54 0.56 46.74
CA ASN A 894 27.44 1.61 47.24
C ASN A 894 26.77 2.97 47.49
N TYR A 895 25.67 3.28 46.80
CA TYR A 895 24.95 4.55 46.96
C TYR A 895 23.58 4.33 47.61
N SER A 896 23.21 5.24 48.53
CA SER A 896 21.84 5.29 49.07
C SER A 896 20.83 5.70 48.00
N PHE A 897 19.55 5.36 48.20
CA PHE A 897 18.50 5.74 47.26
C PHE A 897 18.44 7.25 47.03
N TYR A 898 18.57 8.05 48.10
CA TYR A 898 18.61 9.51 48.00
C TYR A 898 19.75 10.00 47.09
N GLN A 899 20.96 9.46 47.24
CA GLN A 899 22.11 9.79 46.37
C GLN A 899 21.87 9.37 44.91
N VAL A 900 21.24 8.21 44.67
CA VAL A 900 20.86 7.77 43.32
C VAL A 900 19.89 8.75 42.67
N ILE A 901 18.81 9.16 43.35
CA ILE A 901 17.80 10.03 42.75
C ILE A 901 18.22 11.52 42.67
N THR A 902 19.20 11.95 43.47
CA THR A 902 19.78 13.31 43.42
C THR A 902 21.04 13.44 42.58
N ALA A 903 21.56 12.35 41.99
CA ALA A 903 22.76 12.39 41.17
C ALA A 903 22.62 13.39 39.99
N SER A 904 23.59 14.30 39.88
CA SER A 904 23.64 15.33 38.83
C SER A 904 23.94 14.73 37.44
N ASP A 905 23.74 15.52 36.38
CA ASP A 905 24.14 15.11 35.03
C ASP A 905 25.67 15.12 34.83
N SER A 906 26.43 15.69 35.76
CA SER A 906 27.89 15.56 35.87
C SER A 906 28.35 14.28 36.59
N ALA A 907 27.45 13.52 37.24
CA ALA A 907 27.80 12.31 37.99
C ALA A 907 28.32 11.17 37.08
N PRO A 908 28.98 10.12 37.64
CA PRO A 908 29.47 8.97 36.88
C PRO A 908 28.36 8.27 36.09
N LYS A 909 28.68 7.79 34.88
CA LYS A 909 27.68 7.25 33.93
C LYS A 909 26.77 6.20 34.57
N ALA A 910 27.32 5.17 35.21
CA ALA A 910 26.53 4.10 35.83
C ALA A 910 25.55 4.59 36.92
N LEU A 911 25.89 5.66 37.66
CA LEU A 911 25.00 6.28 38.64
C LEU A 911 23.87 7.05 37.96
N LYS A 912 24.16 7.77 36.87
CA LYS A 912 23.13 8.44 36.04
C LYS A 912 22.21 7.42 35.35
N ASP A 913 22.76 6.31 34.87
CA ASP A 913 21.97 5.25 34.22
C ASP A 913 21.02 4.59 35.24
N LEU A 914 21.48 4.29 36.47
CA LEU A 914 20.62 3.81 37.55
C LEU A 914 19.54 4.83 37.94
N ARG A 915 19.92 6.12 38.12
CA ARG A 915 18.97 7.23 38.34
C ARG A 915 17.90 7.27 37.25
N ASN A 916 18.31 7.19 35.99
CA ASN A 916 17.41 7.26 34.84
C ASN A 916 16.46 6.04 34.77
N ARG A 917 16.93 4.81 35.06
CA ARG A 917 16.05 3.62 35.17
C ARG A 917 15.10 3.69 36.38
N CYS A 918 15.52 4.32 37.48
CA CYS A 918 14.62 4.63 38.60
C CYS A 918 13.51 5.60 38.16
N LEU A 919 13.87 6.76 37.59
CA LEU A 919 12.96 7.89 37.41
C LEU A 919 12.15 7.85 36.09
N ASN A 920 12.78 7.65 34.93
CA ASN A 920 12.13 7.89 33.64
C ASN A 920 10.91 6.99 33.36
N PRO A 921 10.87 5.69 33.70
CA PRO A 921 9.68 4.87 33.50
C PRO A 921 8.54 5.19 34.47
N GLY A 922 8.75 6.11 35.43
CA GLY A 922 7.69 6.70 36.27
C GLY A 922 6.94 7.86 35.61
N LYS A 923 7.37 8.34 34.44
CA LYS A 923 6.77 9.46 33.69
C LYS A 923 5.54 9.00 32.90
N TYR A 924 4.58 8.35 33.57
CA TYR A 924 3.58 7.50 32.93
C TYR A 924 2.77 8.18 31.80
N ALA A 925 2.40 9.45 31.94
CA ALA A 925 1.64 10.17 30.92
C ALA A 925 2.35 10.23 29.56
N GLN A 926 3.66 10.52 29.55
CA GLN A 926 4.48 10.60 28.34
C GLN A 926 4.50 9.25 27.60
N HIS A 927 4.75 8.16 28.34
CA HIS A 927 4.81 6.82 27.76
C HIS A 927 3.44 6.36 27.26
N LEU A 928 2.37 6.64 28.00
CA LEU A 928 1.00 6.37 27.55
C LEU A 928 0.66 7.14 26.26
N GLU A 929 1.06 8.41 26.13
CA GLU A 929 0.89 9.19 24.91
C GLU A 929 1.66 8.59 23.72
N HIS A 930 2.86 8.03 23.93
CA HIS A 930 3.59 7.30 22.89
C HIS A 930 2.84 6.03 22.43
N TRP A 931 2.21 5.29 23.35
CA TRP A 931 1.39 4.12 23.00
C TRP A 931 0.07 4.53 22.31
N LEU A 932 -0.57 5.61 22.75
CA LEU A 932 -1.82 6.14 22.18
C LEU A 932 -1.63 6.81 20.80
N ALA A 933 -0.40 7.06 20.37
CA ALA A 933 -0.07 7.49 19.01
C ALA A 933 -0.21 6.35 17.97
N TYR A 934 -0.32 5.09 18.42
CA TYR A 934 -0.49 3.91 17.57
C TYR A 934 -1.75 3.11 17.91
N TYR A 935 -2.02 2.88 19.20
CA TYR A 935 -3.18 2.12 19.65
C TYR A 935 -4.33 3.04 20.09
N PRO A 936 -5.57 2.84 19.60
CA PRO A 936 -6.72 3.62 20.06
C PRO A 936 -7.02 3.32 21.54
N ALA A 937 -7.64 4.27 22.25
CA ALA A 937 -7.94 4.16 23.67
C ALA A 937 -8.72 2.88 24.03
N GLN A 938 -9.62 2.42 23.15
CA GLN A 938 -10.44 1.21 23.27
C GLN A 938 -9.63 -0.10 23.16
N GLN A 939 -8.35 -0.03 22.76
CA GLN A 939 -7.39 -1.13 22.83
C GLN A 939 -6.49 -1.07 24.07
N MET A 940 -6.59 -0.06 24.93
CA MET A 940 -5.76 0.09 26.12
C MET A 940 -6.55 -0.11 27.43
N HIS A 941 -5.97 -0.83 28.39
CA HIS A 941 -6.51 -0.98 29.74
C HIS A 941 -5.43 -0.69 30.80
N ILE A 942 -5.76 0.18 31.74
CA ILE A 942 -4.84 0.74 32.74
C ILE A 942 -5.30 0.28 34.13
N ILE A 943 -4.54 -0.65 34.72
CA ILE A 943 -4.82 -1.26 36.02
C ILE A 943 -4.20 -0.41 37.14
N ASP A 944 -4.96 -0.13 38.20
CA ASP A 944 -4.39 0.34 39.46
C ASP A 944 -3.66 -0.83 40.17
N GLY A 945 -2.34 -0.75 40.25
CA GLY A 945 -1.51 -1.78 40.88
C GLY A 945 -1.68 -1.87 42.40
N GLU A 946 -2.25 -0.85 43.06
CA GLU A 946 -2.67 -0.96 44.46
C GLU A 946 -3.95 -1.78 44.58
N GLN A 947 -4.90 -1.65 43.64
CA GLN A 947 -6.07 -2.55 43.57
C GLN A 947 -5.67 -3.98 43.20
N LEU A 948 -4.76 -4.18 42.25
CA LEU A 948 -4.22 -5.53 41.95
C LEU A 948 -3.53 -6.18 43.16
N ARG A 949 -3.04 -5.39 44.13
CA ARG A 949 -2.44 -5.87 45.38
C ARG A 949 -3.48 -6.18 46.47
N LEU A 950 -4.51 -5.34 46.60
CA LEU A 950 -5.47 -5.35 47.71
C LEU A 950 -6.77 -6.09 47.38
N ASN A 951 -7.23 -6.02 46.13
CA ASN A 951 -8.43 -6.66 45.61
C ASN A 951 -8.20 -7.14 44.15
N PRO A 952 -7.38 -8.18 43.93
CA PRO A 952 -7.11 -8.68 42.59
C PRO A 952 -8.33 -9.29 41.90
N ILE A 953 -9.35 -9.74 42.65
CA ILE A 953 -10.51 -10.45 42.10
C ILE A 953 -11.28 -9.52 41.16
N ASP A 954 -11.60 -8.31 41.60
CA ASP A 954 -12.32 -7.35 40.76
C ASP A 954 -11.48 -6.84 39.59
N VAL A 955 -10.18 -6.63 39.79
CA VAL A 955 -9.24 -6.28 38.70
C VAL A 955 -9.20 -7.37 37.62
N MET A 956 -9.18 -8.65 38.00
CA MET A 956 -9.25 -9.75 37.05
C MET A 956 -10.63 -9.87 36.38
N ASN A 957 -11.71 -9.57 37.10
CA ASN A 957 -13.07 -9.54 36.53
C ASN A 957 -13.23 -8.41 35.49
N GLU A 958 -12.69 -7.22 35.74
CA GLU A 958 -12.64 -6.12 34.78
C GLU A 958 -11.78 -6.46 33.56
N LEU A 959 -10.58 -7.02 33.78
CA LEU A 959 -9.67 -7.38 32.69
C LEU A 959 -10.28 -8.44 31.75
N GLN A 960 -10.93 -9.48 32.29
CA GLN A 960 -11.63 -10.49 31.48
C GLN A 960 -12.72 -9.88 30.59
N ARG A 961 -13.51 -8.93 31.14
CA ARG A 961 -14.54 -8.20 30.38
C ARG A 961 -13.95 -7.34 29.27
N PHE A 962 -12.84 -6.63 29.55
CA PHE A 962 -12.12 -5.81 28.57
C PHE A 962 -11.52 -6.64 27.43
N LEU A 963 -10.94 -7.81 27.75
CA LEU A 963 -10.40 -8.77 26.78
C LEU A 963 -11.52 -9.58 26.07
N LYS A 964 -12.77 -9.47 26.52
CA LYS A 964 -13.96 -10.19 26.02
C LYS A 964 -13.83 -11.72 26.06
N ILE A 965 -13.13 -12.25 27.05
CA ILE A 965 -12.83 -13.69 27.16
C ILE A 965 -14.05 -14.44 27.68
N GLN A 966 -14.24 -15.68 27.21
CA GLN A 966 -15.30 -16.59 27.65
C GLN A 966 -14.78 -18.05 27.77
N PRO A 967 -15.42 -18.91 28.60
CA PRO A 967 -16.28 -18.50 29.72
C PRO A 967 -15.47 -17.69 30.75
N LEU A 968 -16.12 -16.85 31.55
CA LEU A 968 -15.45 -16.10 32.61
C LEU A 968 -15.01 -17.04 33.75
N LEU A 969 -13.77 -16.89 34.21
CA LEU A 969 -13.27 -17.50 35.44
C LEU A 969 -13.63 -16.65 36.66
N ASP A 970 -14.28 -17.26 37.64
CA ASP A 970 -14.44 -16.69 38.98
C ASP A 970 -13.12 -16.79 39.77
N TYR A 971 -12.44 -15.66 39.92
CA TYR A 971 -11.18 -15.58 40.65
C TYR A 971 -11.31 -15.67 42.18
N SER A 972 -12.51 -15.55 42.76
CA SER A 972 -12.71 -15.61 44.22
C SER A 972 -12.38 -16.99 44.79
N ASN A 973 -12.71 -18.06 44.07
CA ASN A 973 -12.36 -19.43 44.40
C ASN A 973 -10.88 -19.77 44.13
N HIS A 974 -10.19 -18.97 43.32
CA HIS A 974 -8.83 -19.25 42.83
C HIS A 974 -7.73 -18.40 43.48
N LEU A 975 -8.07 -17.27 44.12
CA LEU A 975 -7.13 -16.36 44.78
C LEU A 975 -7.46 -16.19 46.26
N ARG A 976 -6.44 -16.30 47.13
CA ARG A 976 -6.59 -16.08 48.58
C ARG A 976 -5.44 -15.24 49.13
N TYR A 977 -5.75 -14.33 50.05
CA TYR A 977 -4.74 -13.56 50.76
C TYR A 977 -3.96 -14.46 51.73
N ASP A 978 -2.63 -14.47 51.62
CA ASP A 978 -1.74 -15.21 52.50
C ASP A 978 -1.08 -14.23 53.49
N VAL A 979 -1.44 -14.36 54.77
CA VAL A 979 -1.02 -13.45 55.84
C VAL A 979 0.50 -13.50 56.07
N LYS A 980 1.15 -14.66 55.84
CA LYS A 980 2.61 -14.80 56.00
C LYS A 980 3.37 -14.20 54.81
N LYS A 981 2.79 -14.26 53.61
CA LYS A 981 3.34 -13.61 52.41
C LYS A 981 3.09 -12.11 52.38
N GLY A 982 1.94 -11.65 52.88
CA GLY A 982 1.46 -10.27 52.79
C GLY A 982 0.84 -9.92 51.42
N PHE A 983 0.42 -10.92 50.64
CA PHE A 983 -0.12 -10.76 49.28
C PHE A 983 -1.14 -11.86 48.96
N TYR A 984 -1.96 -11.66 47.93
CA TYR A 984 -2.77 -12.72 47.33
C TYR A 984 -1.90 -13.78 46.62
N CYS A 985 -2.32 -15.03 46.75
CA CYS A 985 -1.66 -16.22 46.20
C CYS A 985 -2.70 -17.15 45.56
N GLN A 986 -2.25 -18.07 44.70
CA GLN A 986 -3.12 -19.08 44.09
C GLN A 986 -3.64 -20.04 45.18
N ALA A 987 -4.94 -20.27 45.23
CA ALA A 987 -5.51 -21.37 46.01
C ALA A 987 -5.25 -22.70 45.28
N VAL A 988 -4.76 -23.71 46.00
CA VAL A 988 -4.47 -25.06 45.46
C VAL A 988 -5.26 -26.14 46.21
N SER A 989 -5.66 -25.86 47.45
CA SER A 989 -6.70 -26.57 48.20
C SER A 989 -7.20 -25.67 49.33
N GLU A 990 -8.23 -26.10 50.06
CA GLU A 990 -8.82 -25.35 51.19
C GLU A 990 -7.81 -24.82 52.22
N LYS A 991 -6.65 -25.46 52.35
CA LYS A 991 -5.61 -25.13 53.34
C LYS A 991 -4.23 -24.85 52.73
N ARG A 992 -4.09 -24.80 51.38
CA ARG A 992 -2.79 -24.63 50.70
C ARG A 992 -2.81 -23.54 49.63
N THR A 993 -1.97 -22.53 49.85
CA THR A 993 -1.64 -21.46 48.90
C THR A 993 -0.37 -21.79 48.10
N LYS A 994 -0.29 -21.30 46.85
CA LYS A 994 0.92 -21.24 46.03
C LYS A 994 1.22 -19.78 45.73
N CYS A 995 2.15 -19.22 46.51
CA CYS A 995 2.55 -17.82 46.43
C CYS A 995 3.69 -17.59 45.43
N LEU A 996 3.82 -16.34 44.96
CA LEU A 996 4.98 -15.92 44.16
C LEU A 996 6.28 -16.05 44.97
N GLY A 997 7.37 -16.42 44.29
CA GLY A 997 8.69 -16.66 44.89
C GLY A 997 9.30 -15.46 45.63
N LYS A 998 10.39 -15.70 46.36
CA LYS A 998 11.04 -14.71 47.26
C LYS A 998 11.43 -13.39 46.59
N SER A 999 11.66 -13.37 45.28
CA SER A 999 12.02 -12.17 44.50
C SER A 999 10.85 -11.21 44.22
N LYS A 1000 9.60 -11.67 44.37
CA LYS A 1000 8.37 -10.88 44.17
C LYS A 1000 7.73 -10.61 45.54
N GLY A 1001 7.43 -9.36 45.88
CA GLY A 1001 7.05 -8.98 47.26
C GLY A 1001 8.22 -9.13 48.25
N ARG A 1002 9.42 -8.63 47.88
CA ARG A 1002 10.59 -8.56 48.77
C ARG A 1002 10.27 -7.63 49.96
N GLN A 1003 10.65 -8.05 51.16
CA GLN A 1003 10.71 -7.15 52.32
C GLN A 1003 12.00 -6.34 52.26
N TYR A 1004 11.90 -5.03 52.48
CA TYR A 1004 13.00 -4.08 52.56
C TYR A 1004 12.56 -2.88 53.43
N PRO A 1005 13.49 -2.05 53.94
CA PRO A 1005 13.13 -0.85 54.72
C PRO A 1005 12.15 0.07 53.98
N THR A 1006 11.44 0.91 54.74
CA THR A 1006 10.63 1.99 54.15
C THR A 1006 11.53 3.00 53.40
N MET A 1007 10.95 3.69 52.42
CA MET A 1007 11.62 4.82 51.78
C MET A 1007 11.78 5.95 52.81
N ASP A 1008 12.94 6.61 52.83
CA ASP A 1008 13.14 7.76 53.70
C ASP A 1008 12.28 8.96 53.26
N GLU A 1009 11.83 9.75 54.23
CA GLU A 1009 10.89 10.86 54.01
C GLU A 1009 11.47 11.94 53.07
N ARG A 1010 12.80 12.13 53.09
CA ARG A 1010 13.50 13.11 52.25
C ARG A 1010 13.49 12.69 50.78
N SER A 1011 13.70 11.40 50.49
CA SER A 1011 13.49 10.82 49.17
C SER A 1011 12.03 10.87 48.74
N ALA A 1012 11.08 10.56 49.63
CA ALA A 1012 9.66 10.57 49.31
C ALA A 1012 9.17 11.97 48.89
N LYS A 1013 9.46 13.01 49.71
CA LYS A 1013 9.11 14.40 49.42
C LYS A 1013 9.81 14.93 48.16
N LEU A 1014 11.05 14.50 47.88
CA LEU A 1014 11.74 14.84 46.63
C LEU A 1014 11.05 14.23 45.40
N LEU A 1015 10.74 12.94 45.44
CA LEU A 1015 10.11 12.25 44.31
C LEU A 1015 8.68 12.72 44.07
N GLN A 1016 7.93 13.07 45.12
CA GLN A 1016 6.62 13.68 44.98
C GLN A 1016 6.70 15.01 44.19
N ARG A 1017 7.63 15.90 44.58
CA ARG A 1017 7.86 17.17 43.85
C ARG A 1017 8.33 16.93 42.42
N TYR A 1018 9.21 15.96 42.19
CA TYR A 1018 9.68 15.58 40.85
C TYR A 1018 8.55 15.05 39.94
N PHE A 1019 7.67 14.21 40.47
CA PHE A 1019 6.57 13.62 39.71
C PHE A 1019 5.30 14.48 39.67
N LEU A 1020 5.17 15.56 40.45
CA LEU A 1020 3.97 16.41 40.53
C LEU A 1020 3.41 16.82 39.15
N ASN A 1021 4.27 17.31 38.25
CA ASN A 1021 3.86 17.70 36.89
C ASN A 1021 3.45 16.49 36.04
N HIS A 1022 4.16 15.36 36.17
CA HIS A 1022 3.86 14.12 35.45
C HIS A 1022 2.56 13.45 35.95
N ASN A 1023 2.28 13.47 37.26
CA ASN A 1023 1.05 13.02 37.88
C ASN A 1023 -0.13 13.93 37.51
N THR A 1024 0.09 15.25 37.44
CA THR A 1024 -0.92 16.22 36.97
C THR A 1024 -1.28 15.98 35.50
N ALA A 1025 -0.29 15.72 34.64
CA ALA A 1025 -0.53 15.31 33.25
C ALA A 1025 -1.28 13.97 33.17
N LEU A 1026 -0.90 12.99 34.00
CA LEU A 1026 -1.56 11.69 34.06
C LEU A 1026 -3.04 11.79 34.46
N VAL A 1027 -3.41 12.63 35.44
CA VAL A 1027 -4.82 12.86 35.80
C VAL A 1027 -5.59 13.49 34.64
N LYS A 1028 -5.00 14.41 33.87
CA LYS A 1028 -5.63 14.96 32.65
C LYS A 1028 -5.83 13.88 31.59
N LEU A 1029 -4.82 13.04 31.36
CA LEU A 1029 -4.87 11.94 30.39
C LEU A 1029 -5.90 10.87 30.77
N LEU A 1030 -5.89 10.38 32.02
CA LEU A 1030 -6.86 9.40 32.52
C LEU A 1030 -8.30 9.92 32.43
N LYS A 1031 -8.54 11.21 32.74
CA LYS A 1031 -9.85 11.85 32.53
C LYS A 1031 -10.25 11.88 31.06
N LYS A 1032 -9.32 12.17 30.13
CA LYS A 1032 -9.56 12.13 28.67
C LYS A 1032 -9.84 10.72 28.15
N LEU A 1033 -9.22 9.69 28.74
CA LEU A 1033 -9.45 8.27 28.45
C LEU A 1033 -10.73 7.72 29.11
N GLY A 1034 -11.49 8.53 29.85
CA GLY A 1034 -12.72 8.11 30.52
C GLY A 1034 -12.52 7.32 31.81
N SER A 1035 -11.28 7.12 32.27
CA SER A 1035 -10.97 6.31 33.46
C SER A 1035 -11.58 6.92 34.73
N ARG A 1036 -12.54 6.21 35.33
CA ARG A 1036 -13.19 6.57 36.61
C ARG A 1036 -13.41 5.29 37.44
N PRO A 1037 -13.09 5.28 38.75
CA PRO A 1037 -12.41 6.34 39.50
C PRO A 1037 -10.94 6.53 39.08
N ILE A 1038 -10.38 7.70 39.40
CA ILE A 1038 -8.92 7.92 39.34
C ILE A 1038 -8.26 7.10 40.48
N PRO A 1039 -7.13 6.39 40.23
CA PRO A 1039 -6.39 5.61 41.23
C PRO A 1039 -6.16 6.37 42.53
N GLN A 1040 -6.34 5.71 43.69
CA GLN A 1040 -6.29 6.42 44.98
C GLN A 1040 -4.88 6.97 45.27
N TRP A 1041 -3.83 6.19 45.00
CA TRP A 1041 -2.45 6.63 45.16
C TRP A 1041 -2.11 7.89 44.34
N LEU A 1042 -2.80 8.11 43.21
CA LEU A 1042 -2.59 9.28 42.36
C LEU A 1042 -3.30 10.52 42.91
N LYS A 1043 -4.34 10.35 43.73
CA LYS A 1043 -4.91 11.44 44.54
C LYS A 1043 -3.99 11.74 45.72
N ASP A 1044 -3.51 10.71 46.41
CA ASP A 1044 -2.65 10.84 47.60
C ASP A 1044 -1.32 11.54 47.29
N ASP A 1045 -0.67 11.15 46.18
CA ASP A 1045 0.56 11.78 45.67
C ASP A 1045 0.35 13.26 45.26
N LEU A 1046 -0.90 13.70 45.01
CA LEU A 1046 -1.25 15.08 44.62
C LEU A 1046 -1.80 15.93 45.77
N SER A 1047 -2.54 15.34 46.72
CA SER A 1047 -3.21 16.06 47.81
C SER A 1047 -2.26 16.58 48.88
N THR A 1048 -1.07 15.99 48.99
CA THR A 1048 0.00 16.39 49.92
C THR A 1048 1.08 17.26 49.25
N GLY A 1049 0.75 17.85 48.10
CA GLY A 1049 1.63 18.76 47.33
C GLY A 1049 1.47 20.26 47.63
N THR A 1050 0.53 20.63 48.51
CA THR A 1050 0.33 21.98 49.06
C THR A 1050 0.86 22.05 50.49
#